data_AF-A0AAP0KDE0-F1
#
_entry.id   AF-A0AAP0KDE0-F1
#
_cell.length_a   1.000
_cell.length_b   1.000
_cell.length_c   1.000
_cell.angle_alpha   90.00
_cell.angle_beta   90.00
_cell.angle_gamma   90.00
#
_symmetry.space_group_name_H-M   'P 1'
#
loop_
_entity.id
_entity.type
_entity.pdbx_description
1 polymer ?
#
loop_
_entity_poly.entity_id
_entity_poly.type
_entity_poly.pdbx_seq_one_letter_code
_entity_poly.pdbx_strand_id
1 'polypeptide(L)'
;MGSIGDERDRKELIVTQVSFGGFGKYVSANELSEFLEDRIGVIWRCRLKNSWTPPDSFPLFGVTNFSNYQITNDYDSVEPHAFVHFASPGAVTRALDAANRCELIFNGNPLKVSLGPESPFFVNKRRRKISPFKFSDVGVEMGALVSPNELLVGWELPAVAGVDFVVDPFDDTCKFTFTQETAFLFKSTRKIAMIKCDVKLEFPVMEVSEIRQFTSWSSLVVVLRLSSSPSLYYRTADDDIHVTTPFDLLDDDDPWIRTTDFTHSAAIGRCNSCKISFSPRYGSKLKEVVSYLKDRRIQHIVLGKQLTVREEPKSDHDFPMPNPFFCIQHKEGISFEIMFLVNAAMHKGIINQHQLSEEFFTFLRSQSRELNVAALRHICSYKCPVFDCFRKLKTVQDWLLKNPDSIGSCGGTDDNVEVRKLVITPTKAYCLPPVLELSNRVLRKFSRVSDRFLRVTFADEGMQKLNSSALSYYIAPIVKDVTSISFTQKTSVFNRVNTIMKEGFHLCGRKYSFLAFSTNQLRDHSAWFFAECDNIKVSDIKKWMGKFTDRNVAKCSARMGLCFSSTYATIEIPFEETNFDLPDIKRNGYVFSDGIGMITPELSLEIAEKLQLTASPPCAYQIRIAGCKGVIASWPGMGDGFRLSLRPSMNKFVSSHNILEVVSWTRFQPGFLNRQIIILLSALNVPENVFSRKQDSMVCKLDQMLENTDVAFEILTLSCAEEGNTAAMMLSAGFKPQTELHLRRMLSSIRVAQLSDLLAKARIFVPEGRWLMGCLDELGVLEYGQCFIQVSTPSLANCFSKHGPEFAESTKNFHVVEGTVIIAKNPCLHPGDIRILEAVDAPGLRHLVDCLVFPQKGDRPHTDEASGSDLDGDLYFVTWDEELIPPSKRSWMPMQYAPAEAKKLPRPVKNSDIIDFFTKNMVSEHLGAICNAHVVHADLSDYGAMDDKCLHLAKLAAIAVDFPKTGKLVSMPPALKPKMYPDFMGKPHFQSYKSNKILGKIYRKAKDASDGEIGSASDSSFTLEDVVYDKDLGIPGSEDFICEAWNRKCQYDRQLQALLGQYKVSTEEEVVTGHIWSLSMYTSWKQGQVKEKLKHAYHSLKKEFKHAFENLGQDMEHLDIDDKNIKYEQKASAWYQVTYHPQWVKKSLEMKERVGDEASVLLSFAWIPAEYLVKIKIRSHGIKGLDTRKPINYLAEYLAPRI
;
A
#
# COMPACT_ATOMS: atom_id res chain seq x y z
N MET A 1 17.29 37.72 53.09
CA MET A 1 16.47 38.51 52.16
C MET A 1 16.76 38.02 50.74
N GLY A 2 15.71 37.80 49.95
CA GLY A 2 15.83 37.44 48.52
C GLY A 2 15.49 35.98 48.19
N SER A 3 14.22 35.62 48.34
CA SER A 3 13.59 34.43 47.74
C SER A 3 12.87 34.86 46.46
N ILE A 4 12.93 34.03 45.41
CA ILE A 4 11.87 33.68 44.43
C ILE A 4 12.53 33.35 43.09
N GLY A 5 12.31 32.12 42.62
CA GLY A 5 12.74 31.65 41.31
C GLY A 5 12.58 30.13 41.16
N ASP A 6 11.45 29.56 41.57
CA ASP A 6 11.07 28.19 41.24
C ASP A 6 9.56 28.16 40.90
N GLU A 7 9.20 28.69 39.73
CA GLU A 7 7.92 28.41 39.08
C GLU A 7 8.15 27.32 38.03
N ARG A 8 8.05 26.07 38.48
CA ARG A 8 7.83 24.94 37.58
C ARG A 8 6.46 25.13 36.93
N ASP A 9 6.44 25.22 35.60
CA ASP A 9 5.29 25.06 34.71
C ASP A 9 4.30 24.00 35.23
N ARG A 10 3.27 24.43 35.96
CA ARG A 10 2.09 23.61 36.22
C ARG A 10 1.33 23.49 34.90
N LYS A 11 1.42 22.31 34.27
CA LYS A 11 0.51 21.88 33.20
C LYS A 11 -0.94 22.03 33.69
N GLU A 12 -1.61 23.13 33.34
CA GLU A 12 -3.06 23.24 33.54
C GLU A 12 -3.76 22.09 32.79
N LEU A 13 -4.48 21.26 33.54
CA LEU A 13 -5.38 20.25 32.99
C LEU A 13 -6.53 20.97 32.26
N ILE A 14 -6.71 20.71 30.96
CA ILE A 14 -7.78 21.32 30.10
C ILE A 14 -8.90 20.30 29.81
N VAL A 15 -8.97 19.22 30.59
CA VAL A 15 -10.01 18.20 30.43
C VAL A 15 -11.26 18.66 31.18
N THR A 16 -12.42 18.66 30.53
CA THR A 16 -13.72 18.94 31.14
C THR A 16 -14.52 17.67 31.40
N GLN A 17 -14.23 16.56 30.71
CA GLN A 17 -14.91 15.27 30.88
C GLN A 17 -14.17 14.35 31.84
N VAL A 18 -14.91 13.67 32.72
CA VAL A 18 -14.40 12.67 33.66
C VAL A 18 -15.35 11.49 33.70
N SER A 19 -14.80 10.28 33.79
CA SER A 19 -15.60 9.07 33.97
C SER A 19 -15.66 8.66 35.44
N PHE A 20 -16.85 8.37 35.96
CA PHE A 20 -17.09 7.92 37.32
C PHE A 20 -17.63 6.49 37.33
N GLY A 21 -17.28 5.72 38.36
CA GLY A 21 -17.82 4.39 38.62
C GLY A 21 -17.74 4.00 40.09
N GLY A 22 -18.24 2.81 40.46
CA GLY A 22 -18.24 2.33 41.85
C GLY A 22 -19.48 2.73 42.66
N PHE A 23 -20.56 3.12 42.00
CA PHE A 23 -21.87 3.39 42.61
C PHE A 23 -22.90 2.31 42.24
N GLY A 24 -23.99 2.20 43.02
CA GLY A 24 -24.97 1.11 42.88
C GLY A 24 -25.85 1.20 41.63
N LYS A 25 -26.53 0.09 41.29
CA LYS A 25 -27.38 -0.07 40.08
C LYS A 25 -28.61 0.83 40.02
N TYR A 26 -29.02 1.44 41.13
CA TYR A 26 -30.25 2.22 41.24
C TYR A 26 -30.01 3.74 41.33
N VAL A 27 -28.86 4.22 40.86
CA VAL A 27 -28.51 5.64 40.84
C VAL A 27 -29.02 6.27 39.55
N SER A 28 -29.60 7.46 39.61
CA SER A 28 -29.94 8.27 38.42
C SER A 28 -28.85 9.28 38.07
N ALA A 29 -28.81 9.73 36.82
CA ALA A 29 -27.88 10.76 36.34
C ALA A 29 -28.11 12.08 37.09
N ASN A 30 -29.35 12.40 37.46
CA ASN A 30 -29.69 13.61 38.22
C ASN A 30 -29.14 13.56 39.65
N GLU A 31 -29.34 12.45 40.38
CA GLU A 31 -28.82 12.26 41.74
C GLU A 31 -27.28 12.34 41.79
N LEU A 32 -26.61 11.72 40.81
CA LEU A 32 -25.15 11.79 40.70
C LEU A 32 -24.69 13.21 40.37
N SER A 33 -25.40 13.91 39.49
CA SER A 33 -25.12 15.30 39.14
C SER A 33 -25.23 16.22 40.36
N GLU A 34 -26.33 16.16 41.11
CA GLU A 34 -26.56 16.99 42.31
C GLU A 34 -25.44 16.80 43.35
N PHE A 35 -25.04 15.55 43.60
CA PHE A 35 -23.93 15.26 44.52
C PHE A 35 -22.59 15.83 44.06
N LEU A 36 -22.27 15.68 42.77
CA LEU A 36 -21.00 16.16 42.20
C LEU A 36 -20.98 17.70 42.09
N GLU A 37 -22.13 18.35 41.86
CA GLU A 37 -22.23 19.81 41.85
C GLU A 37 -22.01 20.42 43.24
N ASP A 38 -22.54 19.80 44.31
CA ASP A 38 -22.31 20.22 45.70
C ASP A 38 -20.84 20.08 46.12
N ARG A 39 -20.19 18.98 45.72
CA ARG A 39 -18.84 18.61 46.19
C ARG A 39 -17.70 19.14 45.32
N ILE A 40 -17.90 19.28 44.01
CA ILE A 40 -16.80 19.47 43.04
C ILE A 40 -16.99 20.73 42.21
N GLY A 41 -18.17 20.89 41.59
CA GLY A 41 -18.54 22.06 40.80
C GLY A 41 -19.54 21.77 39.68
N VAL A 42 -19.97 22.85 39.01
CA VAL A 42 -21.05 22.86 38.00
C VAL A 42 -20.82 21.84 36.86
N ILE A 43 -21.88 21.12 36.50
CA ILE A 43 -21.89 20.09 35.46
C ILE A 43 -22.68 20.58 34.25
N TRP A 44 -22.17 20.34 33.04
CA TRP A 44 -22.84 20.61 31.77
C TRP A 44 -23.64 19.42 31.24
N ARG A 45 -23.09 18.21 31.42
CA ARG A 45 -23.75 16.94 31.06
C ARG A 45 -23.27 15.82 31.97
N CYS A 46 -24.20 14.99 32.43
CA CYS A 46 -23.93 13.68 33.02
C CYS A 46 -24.67 12.62 32.20
N ARG A 47 -23.95 11.67 31.63
CA ARG A 47 -24.50 10.50 30.94
C ARG A 47 -24.18 9.25 31.74
N LEU A 48 -25.21 8.66 32.34
CA LEU A 48 -25.12 7.41 33.09
C LEU A 48 -25.42 6.22 32.17
N LYS A 49 -24.52 5.24 32.16
CA LYS A 49 -24.57 4.07 31.29
C LYS A 49 -24.70 2.79 32.10
N ASN A 50 -25.82 2.10 31.86
CA ASN A 50 -26.15 0.80 32.47
C ASN A 50 -26.35 -0.31 31.41
N SER A 51 -26.22 0.03 30.12
CA SER A 51 -26.40 -0.88 28.99
C SER A 51 -25.08 -1.14 28.26
N TRP A 52 -24.92 -2.35 27.70
CA TRP A 52 -23.84 -2.70 26.79
C TRP A 52 -24.33 -3.70 25.75
N THR A 53 -23.55 -3.91 24.69
CA THR A 53 -23.82 -4.99 23.73
C THR A 53 -23.76 -6.33 24.45
N PRO A 54 -24.80 -7.18 24.37
CA PRO A 54 -24.80 -8.46 25.07
C PRO A 54 -23.61 -9.34 24.62
N PRO A 55 -22.95 -10.05 25.55
CA PRO A 55 -21.82 -10.89 25.21
C PRO A 55 -22.11 -11.93 24.13
N ASP A 56 -21.16 -12.10 23.21
CA ASP A 56 -21.23 -13.04 22.08
C ASP A 56 -22.46 -12.88 21.15
N SER A 57 -23.13 -11.73 21.20
CA SER A 57 -24.23 -11.36 20.30
C SER A 57 -23.77 -10.45 19.15
N PHE A 58 -24.57 -10.40 18.08
CA PHE A 58 -24.39 -9.47 16.97
C PHE A 58 -25.73 -8.81 16.65
N PRO A 59 -25.73 -7.55 16.19
CA PRO A 59 -26.96 -6.89 15.77
C PRO A 59 -27.57 -7.57 14.54
N LEU A 60 -28.87 -7.82 14.59
CA LEU A 60 -29.68 -8.41 13.52
C LEU A 60 -30.44 -7.32 12.77
N PHE A 61 -29.79 -6.69 11.79
CA PHE A 61 -30.44 -5.64 11.01
C PHE A 61 -31.35 -6.15 9.88
N GLY A 62 -31.16 -7.39 9.43
CA GLY A 62 -31.89 -7.97 8.29
C GLY A 62 -33.13 -8.81 8.65
N VAL A 63 -33.51 -8.88 9.93
CA VAL A 63 -34.67 -9.67 10.38
C VAL A 63 -35.77 -8.71 10.78
N THR A 64 -36.87 -8.69 10.03
CA THR A 64 -38.06 -7.87 10.34
C THR A 64 -39.15 -8.67 11.04
N ASN A 65 -39.11 -10.01 10.95
CA ASN A 65 -40.08 -10.90 11.57
C ASN A 65 -39.46 -11.70 12.73
N PHE A 66 -39.76 -11.27 13.96
CA PHE A 66 -39.24 -11.85 15.19
C PHE A 66 -40.14 -12.93 15.82
N SER A 67 -41.22 -13.35 15.14
CA SER A 67 -42.22 -14.29 15.67
C SER A 67 -41.66 -15.65 16.16
N ASN A 68 -40.49 -16.06 15.65
CA ASN A 68 -39.82 -17.31 16.05
C ASN A 68 -38.84 -17.17 17.24
N TYR A 69 -38.72 -15.98 17.82
CA TYR A 69 -37.75 -15.67 18.88
C TYR A 69 -38.43 -15.21 20.17
N GLN A 70 -37.84 -15.57 21.31
CA GLN A 70 -38.30 -15.08 22.62
C GLN A 70 -37.57 -13.77 22.95
N ILE A 71 -38.32 -12.68 23.10
CA ILE A 71 -37.75 -11.40 23.55
C ILE A 71 -37.43 -11.51 25.05
N THR A 72 -36.19 -11.18 25.43
CA THR A 72 -35.73 -11.20 26.82
C THR A 72 -35.07 -9.87 27.17
N ASN A 73 -35.40 -9.36 28.35
CA ASN A 73 -34.70 -8.22 28.96
C ASN A 73 -33.75 -8.68 30.08
N ASP A 74 -33.71 -9.98 30.35
CA ASP A 74 -32.89 -10.60 31.39
C ASP A 74 -31.51 -10.98 30.82
N TYR A 75 -30.62 -9.99 30.76
CA TYR A 75 -29.20 -10.16 30.43
C TYR A 75 -28.35 -9.28 31.34
N ASP A 76 -27.12 -9.71 31.62
CA ASP A 76 -26.22 -9.01 32.53
C ASP A 76 -25.99 -7.57 32.07
N SER A 77 -26.47 -6.60 32.85
CA SER A 77 -26.21 -5.17 32.66
C SER A 77 -24.73 -4.87 32.92
N VAL A 78 -24.14 -3.94 32.18
CA VAL A 78 -22.78 -3.47 32.51
C VAL A 78 -22.78 -2.82 33.89
N GLU A 79 -21.65 -2.85 34.59
CA GLU A 79 -21.50 -2.10 35.84
C GLU A 79 -21.79 -0.61 35.59
N PRO A 80 -22.66 0.02 36.40
CA PRO A 80 -23.01 1.43 36.27
C PRO A 80 -21.78 2.32 36.25
N HIS A 81 -21.69 3.17 35.24
CA HIS A 81 -20.64 4.18 35.10
C HIS A 81 -21.21 5.42 34.43
N ALA A 82 -20.60 6.58 34.69
CA ALA A 82 -21.09 7.85 34.17
C ALA A 82 -19.97 8.63 33.48
N PHE A 83 -20.30 9.31 32.39
CA PHE A 83 -19.46 10.30 31.72
C PHE A 83 -19.97 11.69 32.08
N VAL A 84 -19.14 12.46 32.78
CA VAL A 84 -19.54 13.76 33.35
C VAL A 84 -18.67 14.87 32.77
N HIS A 85 -19.30 15.86 32.13
CA HIS A 85 -18.68 17.09 31.64
C HIS A 85 -18.87 18.21 32.66
N PHE A 86 -17.78 18.67 33.26
CA PHE A 86 -17.76 19.83 34.15
C PHE A 86 -17.59 21.14 33.39
N ALA A 87 -18.12 22.23 33.96
CA ALA A 87 -18.00 23.57 33.40
C ALA A 87 -16.57 24.14 33.44
N SER A 88 -15.74 23.66 34.37
CA SER A 88 -14.37 24.13 34.56
C SER A 88 -13.39 22.96 34.63
N PRO A 89 -12.24 23.02 33.93
CA PRO A 89 -11.17 22.03 34.07
C PRO A 89 -10.59 21.94 35.50
N GLY A 90 -10.71 23.00 36.29
CA GLY A 90 -10.35 22.99 37.70
C GLY A 90 -11.22 22.03 38.53
N ALA A 91 -12.48 21.84 38.14
CA ALA A 91 -13.38 20.87 38.77
C ALA A 91 -12.93 19.43 38.51
N VAL A 92 -12.43 19.14 37.31
CA VAL A 92 -11.86 17.82 36.96
C VAL A 92 -10.64 17.49 37.82
N THR A 93 -9.76 18.47 38.05
CA THR A 93 -8.58 18.28 38.90
C THR A 93 -9.01 18.02 40.35
N ARG A 94 -9.98 18.78 40.87
CA ARG A 94 -10.56 18.55 42.21
C ARG A 94 -11.22 17.19 42.33
N ALA A 95 -11.94 16.73 41.30
CA ALA A 95 -12.57 15.41 41.28
C ALA A 95 -11.53 14.30 41.40
N LEU A 96 -10.43 14.40 40.65
CA LEU A 96 -9.35 13.43 40.69
C LEU A 96 -8.64 13.42 42.04
N ASP A 97 -8.34 14.59 42.59
CA ASP A 97 -7.68 14.74 43.89
C ASP A 97 -8.54 14.21 45.03
N ALA A 98 -9.84 14.53 45.03
CA ALA A 98 -10.79 14.06 46.04
C ALA A 98 -11.02 12.54 45.94
N ALA A 99 -11.05 11.97 44.74
CA ALA A 99 -11.10 10.52 44.53
C ALA A 99 -9.84 9.81 45.05
N ASN A 100 -8.65 10.36 44.76
CA ASN A 100 -7.38 9.80 45.22
C ASN A 100 -7.24 9.84 46.74
N ARG A 101 -7.86 10.82 47.40
CA ARG A 101 -7.94 10.92 48.87
C ARG A 101 -9.09 10.10 49.49
N CYS A 102 -9.89 9.41 48.66
CA CYS A 102 -11.09 8.66 49.07
C CYS A 102 -12.17 9.54 49.75
N GLU A 103 -12.26 10.82 49.39
CA GLU A 103 -13.21 11.78 49.97
C GLU A 103 -14.57 11.77 49.24
N LEU A 104 -14.62 11.24 48.01
CA LEU A 104 -15.84 11.10 47.21
C LEU A 104 -16.60 9.82 47.58
N ILE A 105 -17.40 9.86 48.64
CA ILE A 105 -18.26 8.76 49.08
C ILE A 105 -19.71 9.07 48.70
N PHE A 106 -20.29 8.27 47.81
CA PHE A 106 -21.68 8.41 47.36
C PHE A 106 -22.47 7.15 47.75
N ASN A 107 -23.58 7.33 48.47
CA ASN A 107 -24.41 6.23 49.01
C ASN A 107 -23.60 5.14 49.75
N GLY A 108 -22.59 5.56 50.52
CA GLY A 108 -21.73 4.65 51.30
C GLY A 108 -20.61 3.96 50.51
N ASN A 109 -20.49 4.21 49.20
CA ASN A 109 -19.46 3.63 48.34
C ASN A 109 -18.44 4.68 47.87
N PRO A 110 -17.13 4.41 47.91
CA PRO A 110 -16.12 5.30 47.36
C PRO A 110 -16.17 5.31 45.83
N LEU A 111 -16.27 6.50 45.24
CA LEU A 111 -16.30 6.67 43.80
C LEU A 111 -14.91 6.49 43.19
N LYS A 112 -14.83 5.67 42.13
CA LYS A 112 -13.66 5.58 41.27
C LYS A 112 -13.77 6.61 40.15
N VAL A 113 -12.66 7.29 39.87
CA VAL A 113 -12.59 8.37 38.89
C VAL A 113 -11.49 8.06 37.88
N SER A 114 -11.82 8.16 36.60
CA SER A 114 -10.91 7.89 35.49
C SER A 114 -10.99 9.03 34.46
N LEU A 115 -9.84 9.53 34.02
CA LEU A 115 -9.75 10.60 33.01
C LEU A 115 -9.96 10.08 31.57
N GLY A 116 -10.38 8.83 31.41
CA GLY A 116 -10.42 8.16 30.10
C GLY A 116 -9.00 7.92 29.55
N PRO A 117 -8.86 7.57 28.26
CA PRO A 117 -7.56 7.59 27.60
C PRO A 117 -6.99 9.02 27.65
N GLU A 118 -5.68 9.24 27.68
CA GLU A 118 -5.13 10.62 27.74
C GLU A 118 -5.30 11.46 26.44
N SER A 119 -5.99 10.95 25.41
CA SER A 119 -6.22 11.64 24.13
C SER A 119 -7.19 12.85 24.15
N PRO A 120 -8.25 12.91 25.00
CA PRO A 120 -9.15 14.06 25.10
C PRO A 120 -8.45 15.33 25.57
N PHE A 121 -7.32 15.22 26.28
CA PHE A 121 -6.52 16.36 26.73
C PHE A 121 -6.12 17.30 25.58
N PHE A 122 -5.75 16.75 24.42
CA PHE A 122 -5.32 17.52 23.26
C PHE A 122 -6.47 17.92 22.32
N VAL A 123 -7.52 17.09 22.22
CA VAL A 123 -8.74 17.37 21.43
C VAL A 123 -9.50 18.56 22.03
N ASN A 124 -9.64 18.60 23.36
CA ASN A 124 -10.34 19.67 24.09
C ASN A 124 -9.59 21.02 24.01
N LYS A 125 -8.25 20.99 23.95
CA LYS A 125 -7.42 22.20 23.79
C LYS A 125 -7.63 22.88 22.43
N ARG A 126 -7.99 22.12 21.38
CA ARG A 126 -8.06 22.60 19.99
C ARG A 126 -9.47 22.99 19.53
N ARG A 127 -10.54 22.40 20.09
CA ARG A 127 -11.94 22.75 19.75
C ARG A 127 -12.38 24.17 20.11
N ARG A 128 -11.62 24.92 20.93
CA ARG A 128 -11.95 26.32 21.29
C ARG A 128 -11.96 27.30 20.11
N LYS A 129 -11.40 26.96 18.94
CA LYS A 129 -11.28 27.89 17.79
C LYS A 129 -12.07 27.49 16.54
N ILE A 130 -12.51 26.24 16.41
CA ILE A 130 -13.19 25.73 15.21
C ILE A 130 -14.39 24.90 15.67
N SER A 131 -15.60 25.43 15.47
CA SER A 131 -16.85 24.75 15.82
C SER A 131 -17.36 23.92 14.64
N PRO A 132 -17.90 22.71 14.89
CA PRO A 132 -18.50 21.91 13.83
C PRO A 132 -19.84 22.52 13.37
N PHE A 133 -20.17 22.31 12.10
CA PHE A 133 -21.45 22.70 11.54
C PHE A 133 -22.49 21.61 11.79
N LYS A 134 -23.25 21.71 12.88
CA LYS A 134 -24.39 20.83 13.19
C LYS A 134 -25.71 21.33 12.58
N PHE A 135 -26.48 20.40 12.00
CA PHE A 135 -27.83 20.58 11.50
C PHE A 135 -28.71 19.49 12.09
N SER A 136 -29.75 19.87 12.82
CA SER A 136 -30.70 18.94 13.45
C SER A 136 -31.99 18.86 12.66
N ASP A 137 -32.66 17.71 12.77
CA ASP A 137 -33.91 17.37 12.08
C ASP A 137 -33.76 17.38 10.55
N VAL A 138 -32.65 16.83 10.04
CA VAL A 138 -32.42 16.73 8.60
C VAL A 138 -33.07 15.46 8.01
N GLY A 139 -33.63 15.58 6.81
CA GLY A 139 -34.07 14.40 6.04
C GLY A 139 -32.89 13.82 5.26
N VAL A 140 -32.70 12.50 5.30
CA VAL A 140 -31.59 11.82 4.60
C VAL A 140 -32.16 10.73 3.70
N GLU A 141 -31.79 10.77 2.43
CA GLU A 141 -32.18 9.76 1.44
C GLU A 141 -30.93 9.25 0.73
N MET A 142 -30.66 7.94 0.82
CA MET A 142 -29.58 7.27 0.11
C MET A 142 -30.10 6.64 -1.17
N GLY A 143 -29.47 6.98 -2.29
CA GLY A 143 -29.93 6.59 -3.60
C GLY A 143 -28.85 6.56 -4.67
N ALA A 144 -29.27 6.24 -5.88
CA ALA A 144 -28.41 6.20 -7.05
C ALA A 144 -28.94 7.14 -8.13
N LEU A 145 -28.08 8.03 -8.62
CA LEU A 145 -28.40 8.93 -9.74
C LEU A 145 -28.52 8.10 -11.02
N VAL A 146 -29.69 8.13 -11.66
CA VAL A 146 -29.95 7.42 -12.93
C VAL A 146 -29.74 8.34 -14.13
N SER A 147 -30.07 9.62 -13.96
CA SER A 147 -29.81 10.68 -14.92
C SER A 147 -29.26 11.91 -14.19
N PRO A 148 -28.76 12.94 -14.90
CA PRO A 148 -28.32 14.18 -14.25
C PRO A 148 -29.38 14.83 -13.36
N ASN A 149 -30.67 14.54 -13.59
CA ASN A 149 -31.78 15.17 -12.89
C ASN A 149 -32.71 14.17 -12.16
N GLU A 150 -32.33 12.89 -12.03
CA GLU A 150 -33.18 11.85 -11.44
C GLU A 150 -32.41 10.99 -10.43
N LEU A 151 -32.97 10.85 -9.23
CA LEU A 151 -32.44 10.03 -8.13
C LEU A 151 -33.46 8.95 -7.76
N LEU A 152 -33.01 7.70 -7.77
CA LEU A 152 -33.74 6.57 -7.21
C LEU A 152 -33.31 6.34 -5.77
N VAL A 153 -34.24 6.41 -4.82
CA VAL A 153 -33.99 6.25 -3.39
C VAL A 153 -34.16 4.79 -3.01
N GLY A 154 -33.10 4.21 -2.44
CA GLY A 154 -33.09 2.83 -1.95
C GLY A 154 -33.26 2.72 -0.44
N TRP A 155 -33.03 3.82 0.29
CA TRP A 155 -33.24 3.94 1.73
C TRP A 155 -33.47 5.40 2.13
N GLU A 156 -34.40 5.63 3.05
CA GLU A 156 -34.73 6.96 3.55
C GLU A 156 -34.81 6.98 5.08
N LEU A 157 -34.45 8.14 5.64
CA LEU A 157 -34.74 8.53 7.00
C LEU A 157 -35.46 9.89 6.98
N PRO A 158 -36.72 9.96 7.43
CA PRO A 158 -37.46 11.21 7.46
C PRO A 158 -36.90 12.16 8.51
N ALA A 159 -37.08 13.47 8.31
CA ALA A 159 -36.63 14.51 9.25
C ALA A 159 -37.19 14.34 10.68
N VAL A 160 -38.36 13.71 10.81
CA VAL A 160 -39.04 13.41 12.09
C VAL A 160 -38.28 12.37 12.93
N ALA A 161 -37.33 11.64 12.33
CA ALA A 161 -36.51 10.64 13.02
C ALA A 161 -35.36 11.25 13.85
N GLY A 162 -35.27 12.59 13.95
CA GLY A 162 -34.30 13.26 14.81
C GLY A 162 -32.85 13.10 14.34
N VAL A 163 -32.61 13.19 13.03
CA VAL A 163 -31.26 13.02 12.46
C VAL A 163 -30.44 14.28 12.62
N ASP A 164 -29.24 14.12 13.16
CA ASP A 164 -28.21 15.15 13.20
C ASP A 164 -27.20 14.94 12.08
N PHE A 165 -26.98 15.97 11.24
CA PHE A 165 -25.88 16.04 10.28
C PHE A 165 -24.81 17.01 10.77
N VAL A 166 -23.58 16.54 10.85
CA VAL A 166 -22.44 17.32 11.34
C VAL A 166 -21.33 17.32 10.29
N VAL A 167 -20.95 18.50 9.83
CA VAL A 167 -19.70 18.70 9.08
C VAL A 167 -18.66 19.24 10.05
N ASP A 168 -17.58 18.49 10.25
CA ASP A 168 -16.51 18.82 11.18
C ASP A 168 -15.24 19.25 10.42
N PRO A 169 -14.96 20.57 10.31
CA PRO A 169 -13.75 21.08 9.65
C PRO A 169 -12.46 20.71 10.37
N PHE A 170 -12.56 20.30 11.64
CA PHE A 170 -11.39 19.90 12.43
C PHE A 170 -10.90 18.50 12.04
N ASP A 171 -11.83 17.57 11.91
CA ASP A 171 -11.56 16.19 11.52
C ASP A 171 -11.57 16.02 9.98
N ASP A 172 -11.98 17.04 9.22
CA ASP A 172 -12.32 16.96 7.79
C ASP A 172 -13.30 15.79 7.51
N THR A 173 -14.35 15.66 8.33
CA THR A 173 -15.36 14.57 8.24
C THR A 173 -16.79 15.07 8.24
N CYS A 174 -17.67 14.29 7.62
CA CYS A 174 -19.12 14.44 7.65
C CYS A 174 -19.73 13.25 8.41
N LYS A 175 -20.68 13.52 9.31
CA LYS A 175 -21.30 12.53 10.19
C LYS A 175 -22.82 12.68 10.18
N PHE A 176 -23.55 11.57 10.08
CA PHE A 176 -24.98 11.50 10.40
C PHE A 176 -25.16 10.66 11.65
N THR A 177 -25.96 11.15 12.61
CA THR A 177 -26.28 10.42 13.84
C THR A 177 -27.79 10.40 14.07
N PHE A 178 -28.32 9.23 14.42
CA PHE A 178 -29.74 9.03 14.75
C PHE A 178 -29.89 7.82 15.67
N THR A 179 -31.06 7.64 16.28
CA THR A 179 -31.32 6.53 17.21
C THR A 179 -32.37 5.57 16.65
N GLN A 180 -32.16 4.27 16.83
CA GLN A 180 -33.09 3.21 16.40
C GLN A 180 -33.09 2.02 17.37
N GLU A 181 -34.18 1.25 17.41
CA GLU A 181 -34.21 -0.03 18.12
C GLU A 181 -33.49 -1.12 17.33
N THR A 182 -32.62 -1.88 17.99
CA THR A 182 -31.82 -2.94 17.35
C THR A 182 -31.94 -4.25 18.12
N ALA A 183 -32.17 -5.34 17.39
CA ALA A 183 -32.24 -6.71 17.92
C ALA A 183 -30.86 -7.35 18.03
N PHE A 184 -30.57 -8.04 19.14
CA PHE A 184 -29.34 -8.80 19.37
C PHE A 184 -29.65 -10.27 19.66
N LEU A 185 -29.06 -11.19 18.89
CA LEU A 185 -29.27 -12.64 19.05
C LEU A 185 -28.18 -13.29 19.91
N PHE A 186 -28.59 -14.08 20.89
CA PHE A 186 -27.68 -14.88 21.71
C PHE A 186 -27.28 -16.18 21.01
N LYS A 187 -25.98 -16.44 20.85
CA LYS A 187 -25.43 -17.58 20.07
C LYS A 187 -25.90 -18.99 20.48
N SER A 188 -26.42 -19.16 21.70
CA SER A 188 -26.79 -20.44 22.30
C SER A 188 -28.30 -20.60 22.58
N THR A 189 -29.10 -19.57 22.36
CA THR A 189 -30.55 -19.59 22.67
C THR A 189 -31.34 -18.88 21.57
N ARG A 190 -32.60 -19.27 21.32
CA ARG A 190 -33.51 -18.52 20.43
C ARG A 190 -34.04 -17.23 21.09
N LYS A 191 -33.25 -16.62 21.97
CA LYS A 191 -33.61 -15.38 22.67
C LYS A 191 -33.02 -14.18 21.94
N ILE A 192 -33.76 -13.08 21.91
CA ILE A 192 -33.33 -11.79 21.36
C ILE A 192 -33.47 -10.71 22.44
N ALA A 193 -32.49 -9.81 22.52
CA ALA A 193 -32.61 -8.57 23.29
C ALA A 193 -32.89 -7.40 22.33
N MET A 194 -33.91 -6.58 22.61
CA MET A 194 -34.19 -5.33 21.90
C MET A 194 -33.57 -4.19 22.67
N ILE A 195 -32.62 -3.48 22.07
CA ILE A 195 -31.85 -2.41 22.73
C ILE A 195 -31.88 -1.17 21.85
N LYS A 196 -32.13 -0.01 22.44
CA LYS A 196 -32.05 1.27 21.73
C LYS A 196 -30.59 1.59 21.44
N CYS A 197 -30.27 1.90 20.19
CA CYS A 197 -28.91 2.17 19.75
C CYS A 197 -28.81 3.49 18.98
N ASP A 198 -27.79 4.28 19.29
CA ASP A 198 -27.36 5.36 18.41
C ASP A 198 -26.58 4.75 17.25
N VAL A 199 -26.84 5.24 16.04
CA VAL A 199 -26.20 4.84 14.80
C VAL A 199 -25.49 6.04 14.20
N LYS A 200 -24.26 5.83 13.73
CA LYS A 200 -23.42 6.86 13.10
C LYS A 200 -22.96 6.43 11.71
N LEU A 201 -23.23 7.27 10.72
CA LEU A 201 -22.65 7.18 9.37
C LEU A 201 -21.57 8.25 9.26
N GLU A 202 -20.34 7.88 8.92
CA GLU A 202 -19.19 8.78 8.88
C GLU A 202 -18.41 8.61 7.58
N PHE A 203 -18.05 9.70 6.93
CA PHE A 203 -17.19 9.70 5.74
C PHE A 203 -16.33 10.97 5.71
N PRO A 204 -15.08 10.89 5.20
CA PRO A 204 -14.21 12.05 5.09
C PRO A 204 -14.69 13.00 3.99
N VAL A 205 -14.45 14.30 4.16
CA VAL A 205 -14.81 15.35 3.20
C VAL A 205 -14.19 15.08 1.82
N MET A 206 -12.97 14.54 1.78
CA MET A 206 -12.27 14.18 0.54
C MET A 206 -12.95 13.08 -0.29
N GLU A 207 -13.87 12.30 0.29
CA GLU A 207 -14.62 11.29 -0.45
C GLU A 207 -15.83 11.87 -1.19
N VAL A 208 -16.21 13.12 -0.90
CA VAL A 208 -17.24 13.84 -1.64
C VAL A 208 -16.69 14.26 -3.00
N SER A 209 -17.13 13.56 -4.05
CA SER A 209 -16.74 13.86 -5.43
C SER A 209 -17.39 15.16 -5.94
N GLU A 210 -18.66 15.38 -5.59
CA GLU A 210 -19.50 16.41 -6.20
C GLU A 210 -20.65 16.80 -5.28
N ILE A 211 -21.00 18.08 -5.31
CA ILE A 211 -22.10 18.67 -4.54
C ILE A 211 -23.09 19.29 -5.51
N ARG A 212 -24.34 18.84 -5.47
CA ARG A 212 -25.45 19.46 -6.21
C ARG A 212 -26.40 20.15 -5.26
N GLN A 213 -26.72 21.40 -5.55
CA GLN A 213 -27.60 22.20 -4.70
C GLN A 213 -28.81 22.70 -5.49
N PHE A 214 -30.00 22.56 -4.89
CA PHE A 214 -31.24 23.15 -5.39
C PHE A 214 -32.20 23.48 -4.24
N THR A 215 -33.13 24.39 -4.51
CA THR A 215 -34.17 24.82 -3.57
C THR A 215 -35.50 24.17 -3.94
N SER A 216 -36.12 23.47 -2.98
CA SER A 216 -37.51 23.01 -3.08
C SER A 216 -38.44 24.05 -2.43
N TRP A 217 -39.75 23.98 -2.68
CA TRP A 217 -40.74 24.96 -2.19
C TRP A 217 -40.75 25.15 -0.67
N SER A 218 -40.23 24.18 0.11
CA SER A 218 -40.20 24.22 1.58
C SER A 218 -38.85 23.82 2.22
N SER A 219 -37.82 23.50 1.44
CA SER A 219 -36.54 23.00 1.97
C SER A 219 -35.34 23.34 1.07
N LEU A 220 -34.17 23.48 1.68
CA LEU A 220 -32.89 23.56 0.99
C LEU A 220 -32.37 22.13 0.81
N VAL A 221 -32.02 21.74 -0.42
CA VAL A 221 -31.58 20.37 -0.71
C VAL A 221 -30.15 20.36 -1.22
N VAL A 222 -29.35 19.46 -0.66
CA VAL A 222 -28.00 19.15 -1.13
C VAL A 222 -27.90 17.67 -1.46
N VAL A 223 -27.36 17.34 -2.61
CA VAL A 223 -27.00 15.97 -2.99
C VAL A 223 -25.49 15.85 -3.01
N LEU A 224 -24.97 14.96 -2.16
CA LEU A 224 -23.55 14.61 -2.10
C LEU A 224 -23.33 13.33 -2.90
N ARG A 225 -22.44 13.36 -3.89
CA ARG A 225 -21.96 12.15 -4.56
C ARG A 225 -20.69 11.68 -3.87
N LEU A 226 -20.73 10.47 -3.33
CA LEU A 226 -19.63 9.85 -2.60
C LEU A 226 -18.83 8.92 -3.51
N SER A 227 -17.52 8.94 -3.33
CA SER A 227 -16.58 8.06 -4.05
C SER A 227 -16.51 6.67 -3.42
N SER A 228 -16.89 6.56 -2.15
CA SER A 228 -16.80 5.40 -1.28
C SER A 228 -18.02 5.36 -0.34
N SER A 229 -18.38 4.19 0.17
CA SER A 229 -19.55 4.05 1.04
C SER A 229 -19.24 4.58 2.46
N PRO A 230 -20.21 5.19 3.16
CA PRO A 230 -20.01 5.66 4.53
C PRO A 230 -19.61 4.55 5.51
N SER A 231 -18.77 4.89 6.48
CA SER A 231 -18.47 4.03 7.61
C SER A 231 -19.61 4.05 8.63
N LEU A 232 -20.10 2.87 8.99
CA LEU A 232 -21.21 2.62 9.89
C LEU A 232 -20.74 2.21 11.30
N TYR A 233 -21.33 2.84 12.31
CA TYR A 233 -21.10 2.54 13.70
C TYR A 233 -22.42 2.50 14.47
N TYR A 234 -22.42 1.79 15.60
CA TYR A 234 -23.50 1.88 16.58
C TYR A 234 -22.95 1.92 18.01
N ARG A 235 -23.76 2.37 18.96
CA ARG A 235 -23.54 2.21 20.40
C ARG A 235 -24.90 2.11 21.10
N THR A 236 -24.94 1.51 22.27
CA THR A 236 -26.19 1.46 23.07
C THR A 236 -26.56 2.87 23.54
N ALA A 237 -27.86 3.16 23.57
CA ALA A 237 -28.44 4.47 23.84
C ALA A 237 -29.53 4.44 24.93
N ASP A 238 -29.73 3.29 25.60
CA ASP A 238 -30.57 3.16 26.80
C ASP A 238 -29.82 3.73 28.02
N ASP A 239 -29.50 5.01 27.96
CA ASP A 239 -28.70 5.75 28.94
C ASP A 239 -29.56 6.83 29.60
N ASP A 240 -29.28 7.12 30.88
CA ASP A 240 -29.90 8.24 31.60
C ASP A 240 -29.01 9.47 31.44
N ILE A 241 -29.53 10.54 30.82
CA ILE A 241 -28.75 11.72 30.43
C ILE A 241 -29.34 12.97 31.09
N HIS A 242 -28.57 13.62 31.93
CA HIS A 242 -28.85 14.94 32.48
C HIS A 242 -28.00 16.00 31.75
N VAL A 243 -28.65 16.97 31.10
CA VAL A 243 -27.98 18.06 30.35
C VAL A 243 -28.46 19.41 30.89
N THR A 244 -27.54 20.29 31.27
CA THR A 244 -27.85 21.62 31.82
C THR A 244 -27.56 22.76 30.84
N THR A 245 -26.91 22.48 29.70
CA THR A 245 -26.49 23.50 28.71
C THR A 245 -27.11 23.33 27.33
N PRO A 246 -27.42 24.43 26.62
CA PRO A 246 -28.03 24.39 25.28
C PRO A 246 -27.05 24.31 24.10
N PHE A 247 -25.72 24.34 24.34
CA PHE A 247 -24.70 24.29 23.28
C PHE A 247 -24.12 22.87 23.12
N ASP A 248 -23.61 22.55 21.92
CA ASP A 248 -23.07 21.22 21.62
C ASP A 248 -21.76 20.95 22.37
N LEU A 249 -21.76 19.84 23.13
CA LEU A 249 -20.57 19.30 23.78
C LEU A 249 -19.84 18.31 22.87
N LEU A 250 -18.60 18.01 23.24
CA LEU A 250 -17.88 16.86 22.69
C LEU A 250 -18.65 15.56 22.91
N ASP A 251 -18.47 14.60 22.01
CA ASP A 251 -19.01 13.25 22.22
C ASP A 251 -18.31 12.61 23.42
N ASP A 252 -19.03 11.76 24.16
CA ASP A 252 -18.49 11.08 25.34
C ASP A 252 -17.40 10.06 24.94
N ASP A 253 -16.60 9.62 25.92
CA ASP A 253 -15.60 8.56 25.74
C ASP A 253 -16.25 7.16 25.60
N ASP A 254 -17.57 7.12 25.36
CA ASP A 254 -18.33 5.90 25.09
C ASP A 254 -18.01 5.37 23.68
N PRO A 255 -17.38 4.19 23.57
CA PRO A 255 -16.83 3.70 22.32
C PRO A 255 -17.90 3.35 21.26
N TRP A 256 -17.76 3.94 20.07
CA TRP A 256 -18.51 3.55 18.88
C TRP A 256 -18.06 2.18 18.34
N ILE A 257 -19.01 1.29 18.06
CA ILE A 257 -18.78 -0.06 17.57
C ILE A 257 -18.96 -0.09 16.05
N ARG A 258 -17.91 -0.47 15.30
CA ARG A 258 -17.99 -0.60 13.84
C ARG A 258 -18.95 -1.74 13.44
N THR A 259 -19.78 -1.51 12.43
CA THR A 259 -20.75 -2.50 11.92
C THR A 259 -20.87 -2.54 10.40
N THR A 260 -21.66 -3.50 9.90
CA THR A 260 -22.03 -3.71 8.50
C THR A 260 -23.28 -2.90 8.12
N ASP A 261 -23.66 -2.92 6.84
CA ASP A 261 -24.90 -2.29 6.37
C ASP A 261 -26.11 -2.83 7.14
N PHE A 262 -26.87 -1.92 7.75
CA PHE A 262 -28.06 -2.23 8.54
C PHE A 262 -29.35 -2.12 7.73
N THR A 263 -29.28 -1.72 6.47
CA THR A 263 -30.46 -1.65 5.60
C THR A 263 -30.77 -3.05 5.05
N HIS A 264 -32.06 -3.39 4.97
CA HIS A 264 -32.52 -4.72 4.54
C HIS A 264 -31.99 -5.12 3.14
N SER A 265 -31.94 -4.14 2.23
CA SER A 265 -31.47 -4.30 0.85
C SER A 265 -29.99 -3.94 0.65
N ALA A 266 -29.22 -3.67 1.73
CA ALA A 266 -27.85 -3.15 1.65
C ALA A 266 -27.71 -1.87 0.79
N ALA A 267 -28.69 -0.97 0.90
CA ALA A 267 -28.77 0.27 0.14
C ALA A 267 -27.59 1.20 0.38
N ILE A 268 -27.03 1.27 1.60
CA ILE A 268 -25.89 2.15 1.90
C ILE A 268 -24.63 1.68 1.17
N GLY A 269 -24.43 0.37 1.06
CA GLY A 269 -23.38 -0.22 0.25
C GLY A 269 -23.63 -0.07 -1.26
N ARG A 270 -24.87 -0.23 -1.74
CA ARG A 270 -25.20 -0.17 -3.18
C ARG A 270 -25.15 1.25 -3.74
N CYS A 271 -25.68 2.21 -2.99
CA CYS A 271 -25.87 3.59 -3.41
C CYS A 271 -24.61 4.44 -3.19
N ASN A 272 -24.45 5.47 -4.01
CA ASN A 272 -23.31 6.40 -3.93
C ASN A 272 -23.74 7.88 -3.82
N SER A 273 -25.04 8.15 -3.76
CA SER A 273 -25.57 9.51 -3.70
C SER A 273 -26.42 9.67 -2.43
N CYS A 274 -26.14 10.73 -1.67
CA CYS A 274 -26.85 11.07 -0.45
C CYS A 274 -27.57 12.40 -0.67
N LYS A 275 -28.91 12.39 -0.69
CA LYS A 275 -29.73 13.60 -0.69
C LYS A 275 -30.04 13.99 0.76
N ILE A 276 -29.76 15.26 1.08
CA ILE A 276 -29.97 15.84 2.41
C ILE A 276 -30.94 17.00 2.27
N SER A 277 -32.02 16.95 3.04
CA SER A 277 -33.05 17.99 3.08
C SER A 277 -32.91 18.80 4.37
N PHE A 278 -32.69 20.10 4.23
CA PHE A 278 -32.50 21.03 5.34
C PHE A 278 -33.69 21.97 5.50
N SER A 279 -34.00 22.32 6.76
CA SER A 279 -34.92 23.42 7.07
C SER A 279 -34.37 24.75 6.51
N PRO A 280 -35.23 25.63 5.96
CA PRO A 280 -34.83 26.95 5.46
C PRO A 280 -34.06 27.82 6.46
N ARG A 281 -34.23 27.58 7.78
CA ARG A 281 -33.51 28.26 8.87
C ARG A 281 -31.99 28.15 8.76
N TYR A 282 -31.49 27.10 8.11
CA TYR A 282 -30.06 26.80 8.01
C TYR A 282 -29.37 27.41 6.78
N GLY A 283 -30.05 28.27 6.01
CA GLY A 283 -29.53 28.78 4.74
C GLY A 283 -28.20 29.52 4.81
N SER A 284 -27.95 30.33 5.85
CA SER A 284 -26.64 31.00 6.04
C SER A 284 -25.54 29.99 6.36
N LYS A 285 -25.77 29.10 7.33
CA LYS A 285 -24.84 28.05 7.75
C LYS A 285 -24.50 27.09 6.60
N LEU A 286 -25.47 26.78 5.73
CA LEU A 286 -25.26 25.94 4.56
C LEU A 286 -24.32 26.59 3.53
N LYS A 287 -24.40 27.92 3.34
CA LYS A 287 -23.48 28.64 2.45
C LYS A 287 -22.03 28.57 2.93
N GLU A 288 -21.82 28.68 4.24
CA GLU A 288 -20.50 28.53 4.87
C GLU A 288 -19.93 27.13 4.64
N VAL A 289 -20.74 26.08 4.85
CA VAL A 289 -20.33 24.69 4.59
C VAL A 289 -19.97 24.49 3.12
N VAL A 290 -20.79 24.97 2.18
CA VAL A 290 -20.50 24.86 0.74
C VAL A 290 -19.22 25.61 0.38
N SER A 291 -18.95 26.77 0.98
CA SER A 291 -17.69 27.50 0.79
C SER A 291 -16.49 26.67 1.27
N TYR A 292 -16.57 26.13 2.49
CA TYR A 292 -15.53 25.26 3.04
C TYR A 292 -15.24 24.05 2.15
N LEU A 293 -16.28 23.43 1.56
CA LEU A 293 -16.11 22.30 0.64
C LEU A 293 -15.48 22.74 -0.70
N LYS A 294 -15.79 23.95 -1.20
CA LYS A 294 -15.15 24.53 -2.40
C LYS A 294 -13.66 24.79 -2.20
N ASP A 295 -13.26 25.28 -1.02
CA ASP A 295 -11.85 25.51 -0.68
C ASP A 295 -11.02 24.22 -0.73
N ARG A 296 -11.67 23.06 -0.56
CA ARG A 296 -11.07 21.73 -0.73
C ARG A 296 -11.14 21.19 -2.16
N ARG A 297 -11.42 22.05 -3.15
CA ARG A 297 -11.52 21.76 -4.60
C ARG A 297 -12.64 20.77 -4.98
N ILE A 298 -13.72 20.69 -4.20
CA ILE A 298 -14.88 19.85 -4.53
C ILE A 298 -15.75 20.58 -5.58
N GLN A 299 -16.18 19.86 -6.62
CA GLN A 299 -17.05 20.41 -7.66
C GLN A 299 -18.43 20.77 -7.08
N HIS A 300 -18.85 22.02 -7.29
CA HIS A 300 -20.16 22.53 -6.87
C HIS A 300 -21.01 22.87 -8.09
N ILE A 301 -22.19 22.27 -8.18
CA ILE A 301 -23.16 22.48 -9.25
C ILE A 301 -24.45 23.01 -8.65
N VAL A 302 -24.90 24.17 -9.12
CA VAL A 302 -26.21 24.73 -8.77
C VAL A 302 -27.20 24.35 -9.86
N LEU A 303 -28.24 23.60 -9.50
CA LEU A 303 -29.28 23.17 -10.45
C LEU A 303 -30.41 24.20 -10.51
N GLY A 304 -30.76 24.65 -11.71
CA GLY A 304 -31.89 25.56 -11.94
C GLY A 304 -33.27 24.91 -11.93
N LYS A 305 -33.35 23.57 -11.91
CA LYS A 305 -34.59 22.77 -11.84
C LYS A 305 -34.52 21.73 -10.72
N GLN A 306 -35.66 21.38 -10.15
CA GLN A 306 -35.77 20.36 -9.09
C GLN A 306 -35.40 18.96 -9.62
N LEU A 307 -34.67 18.20 -8.80
CA LEU A 307 -34.35 16.79 -9.05
C LEU A 307 -35.63 15.94 -8.96
N THR A 308 -35.88 15.08 -9.93
CA THR A 308 -36.96 14.08 -9.85
C THR A 308 -36.52 12.97 -8.90
N VAL A 309 -37.27 12.78 -7.80
CA VAL A 309 -36.97 11.74 -6.81
C VAL A 309 -38.04 10.65 -6.93
N ARG A 310 -37.61 9.41 -7.07
CA ARG A 310 -38.48 8.23 -7.16
C ARG A 310 -37.98 7.15 -6.21
N GLU A 311 -38.90 6.33 -5.70
CA GLU A 311 -38.54 5.13 -4.93
C GLU A 311 -38.07 4.02 -5.88
N GLU A 312 -37.09 3.23 -5.45
CA GLU A 312 -36.72 2.00 -6.15
C GLU A 312 -37.92 1.02 -6.19
N PRO A 313 -38.15 0.29 -7.31
CA PRO A 313 -39.29 -0.62 -7.42
C PRO A 313 -39.29 -1.71 -6.34
N LYS A 314 -40.43 -1.91 -5.67
CA LYS A 314 -40.60 -2.75 -4.46
C LYS A 314 -40.23 -4.23 -4.62
N SER A 315 -40.06 -4.76 -5.84
CA SER A 315 -39.73 -6.17 -6.07
C SER A 315 -38.34 -6.59 -5.54
N ASP A 316 -37.42 -5.64 -5.33
CA ASP A 316 -36.06 -5.88 -4.81
C ASP A 316 -35.91 -5.64 -3.30
N HIS A 317 -36.95 -5.14 -2.61
CA HIS A 317 -36.86 -4.65 -1.22
C HIS A 317 -37.28 -5.65 -0.13
N ASP A 318 -38.19 -6.58 -0.43
CA ASP A 318 -38.83 -7.41 0.59
C ASP A 318 -38.06 -8.70 0.95
N PHE A 319 -36.96 -9.00 0.24
CA PHE A 319 -36.13 -10.18 0.53
C PHE A 319 -34.73 -9.78 1.00
N PRO A 320 -34.21 -10.41 2.09
CA PRO A 320 -32.84 -10.20 2.51
C PRO A 320 -31.91 -10.52 1.35
N MET A 321 -30.87 -9.70 1.15
CA MET A 321 -29.86 -10.01 0.15
C MET A 321 -29.30 -11.43 0.35
N PRO A 322 -29.49 -12.35 -0.61
CA PRO A 322 -29.11 -13.75 -0.44
C PRO A 322 -27.59 -13.95 -0.47
N ASN A 323 -26.85 -12.99 -1.01
CA ASN A 323 -25.40 -13.01 -1.13
C ASN A 323 -24.75 -12.03 -0.15
N PRO A 324 -23.49 -12.26 0.26
CA PRO A 324 -22.78 -11.36 1.18
C PRO A 324 -22.64 -9.92 0.67
N PHE A 325 -22.77 -9.68 -0.63
CA PHE A 325 -22.71 -8.36 -1.25
C PHE A 325 -23.52 -8.35 -2.55
N PHE A 326 -23.84 -7.16 -3.02
CA PHE A 326 -24.62 -6.97 -4.23
C PHE A 326 -23.74 -7.21 -5.45
N CYS A 327 -24.19 -8.05 -6.38
CA CYS A 327 -23.58 -8.25 -7.70
C CYS A 327 -24.57 -8.94 -8.64
N ILE A 328 -24.43 -8.71 -9.94
CA ILE A 328 -25.19 -9.43 -10.97
C ILE A 328 -24.55 -10.80 -11.17
N GLN A 329 -25.30 -11.86 -10.82
CA GLN A 329 -24.78 -13.23 -10.86
C GLN A 329 -24.70 -13.77 -12.28
N HIS A 330 -25.81 -13.80 -13.02
CA HIS A 330 -25.85 -14.44 -14.32
C HIS A 330 -26.87 -13.76 -15.23
N LYS A 331 -26.52 -13.64 -16.51
CA LYS A 331 -27.43 -13.29 -17.59
C LYS A 331 -27.16 -14.26 -18.74
N GLU A 332 -28.21 -14.87 -19.25
CA GLU A 332 -28.12 -15.86 -20.32
C GLU A 332 -27.45 -15.25 -21.56
N GLY A 333 -26.50 -15.99 -22.15
CA GLY A 333 -25.72 -15.56 -23.31
C GLY A 333 -24.56 -14.60 -23.02
N ILE A 334 -24.29 -14.24 -21.77
CA ILE A 334 -23.17 -13.37 -21.38
C ILE A 334 -22.06 -14.18 -20.70
N SER A 335 -20.82 -14.03 -21.19
CA SER A 335 -19.68 -14.73 -20.60
C SER A 335 -19.30 -14.17 -19.22
N PHE A 336 -18.64 -15.01 -18.41
CA PHE A 336 -18.15 -14.61 -17.07
C PHE A 336 -17.26 -13.36 -17.11
N GLU A 337 -16.39 -13.22 -18.11
CA GLU A 337 -15.45 -12.10 -18.19
C GLU A 337 -16.15 -10.76 -18.41
N ILE A 338 -17.13 -10.77 -19.31
CA ILE A 338 -17.97 -9.60 -19.59
C ILE A 338 -18.76 -9.27 -18.32
N MET A 339 -19.40 -10.26 -17.70
CA MET A 339 -20.17 -10.07 -16.47
C MET A 339 -19.31 -9.53 -15.31
N PHE A 340 -18.07 -9.98 -15.19
CA PHE A 340 -17.13 -9.50 -14.19
C PHE A 340 -16.79 -8.02 -14.40
N LEU A 341 -16.57 -7.58 -15.65
CA LEU A 341 -16.30 -6.18 -15.97
C LEU A 341 -17.54 -5.28 -15.83
N VAL A 342 -18.74 -5.78 -16.14
CA VAL A 342 -20.00 -5.08 -15.86
C VAL A 342 -20.14 -4.83 -14.35
N ASN A 343 -19.92 -5.85 -13.52
CA ASN A 343 -19.89 -5.70 -12.07
C ASN A 343 -18.76 -4.76 -11.59
N ALA A 344 -17.60 -4.74 -12.25
CA ALA A 344 -16.52 -3.81 -11.91
C ALA A 344 -16.90 -2.34 -12.15
N ALA A 345 -17.51 -2.04 -13.30
CA ALA A 345 -18.00 -0.70 -13.61
C ALA A 345 -19.15 -0.29 -12.68
N MET A 346 -20.03 -1.23 -12.33
CA MET A 346 -21.13 -1.02 -11.38
C MET A 346 -20.64 -0.75 -9.96
N HIS A 347 -19.74 -1.58 -9.42
CA HIS A 347 -19.22 -1.41 -8.06
C HIS A 347 -18.41 -0.12 -7.88
N LYS A 348 -17.76 0.36 -8.95
CA LYS A 348 -17.06 1.67 -9.01
C LYS A 348 -18.04 2.85 -9.12
N GLY A 349 -19.32 2.61 -9.38
CA GLY A 349 -20.35 3.65 -9.53
C GLY A 349 -20.28 4.39 -10.86
N ILE A 350 -19.64 3.80 -11.89
CA ILE A 350 -19.61 4.36 -13.25
C ILE A 350 -20.94 4.07 -13.95
N ILE A 351 -21.45 2.85 -13.81
CA ILE A 351 -22.75 2.44 -14.34
C ILE A 351 -23.67 2.12 -13.17
N ASN A 352 -24.93 2.54 -13.27
CA ASN A 352 -25.96 2.24 -12.30
C ASN A 352 -26.70 0.94 -12.69
N GLN A 353 -27.09 0.13 -11.71
CA GLN A 353 -27.88 -1.09 -11.93
C GLN A 353 -29.15 -0.83 -12.75
N HIS A 354 -29.80 0.32 -12.54
CA HIS A 354 -31.06 0.70 -13.19
C HIS A 354 -30.90 1.07 -14.66
N GLN A 355 -29.65 1.23 -15.14
CA GLN A 355 -29.34 1.52 -16.53
C GLN A 355 -29.07 0.25 -17.36
N LEU A 356 -28.99 -0.91 -16.71
CA LEU A 356 -28.67 -2.19 -17.35
C LEU A 356 -29.95 -2.83 -17.93
N SER A 357 -30.44 -2.28 -19.03
CA SER A 357 -31.61 -2.79 -19.76
C SER A 357 -31.32 -4.11 -20.49
N GLU A 358 -32.37 -4.85 -20.88
CA GLU A 358 -32.19 -6.01 -21.77
C GLU A 358 -31.64 -5.63 -23.15
N GLU A 359 -31.84 -4.39 -23.61
CA GLU A 359 -31.20 -3.89 -24.83
C GLU A 359 -29.67 -3.85 -24.69
N PHE A 360 -29.16 -3.41 -23.53
CA PHE A 360 -27.73 -3.42 -23.22
C PHE A 360 -27.16 -4.84 -23.25
N PHE A 361 -27.82 -5.81 -22.61
CA PHE A 361 -27.36 -7.20 -22.64
C PHE A 361 -27.49 -7.83 -24.03
N THR A 362 -28.55 -7.53 -24.78
CA THR A 362 -28.72 -8.00 -26.17
C THR A 362 -27.62 -7.47 -27.08
N PHE A 363 -27.20 -6.23 -26.87
CA PHE A 363 -26.08 -5.64 -27.60
C PHE A 363 -24.75 -6.32 -27.28
N LEU A 364 -24.48 -6.60 -26.00
CA LEU A 364 -23.31 -7.40 -25.59
C LEU A 364 -23.33 -8.80 -26.22
N ARG A 365 -24.50 -9.45 -26.37
CA ARG A 365 -24.64 -10.75 -27.05
C ARG A 365 -24.33 -10.67 -28.55
N SER A 366 -24.64 -9.53 -29.18
CA SER A 366 -24.50 -9.35 -30.64
C SER A 366 -23.06 -9.13 -31.13
N GLN A 367 -22.15 -8.76 -30.23
CA GLN A 367 -20.79 -8.33 -30.55
C GLN A 367 -19.74 -9.35 -30.09
N SER A 368 -18.53 -9.29 -30.63
CA SER A 368 -17.45 -10.21 -30.25
C SER A 368 -16.99 -10.01 -28.79
N ARG A 369 -16.50 -11.09 -28.19
CA ARG A 369 -16.04 -11.09 -26.78
C ARG A 369 -14.90 -10.11 -26.57
N GLU A 370 -13.94 -10.08 -27.48
CA GLU A 370 -12.72 -9.28 -27.41
C GLU A 370 -13.06 -7.79 -27.45
N LEU A 371 -13.98 -7.40 -28.34
CA LEU A 371 -14.48 -6.03 -28.45
C LEU A 371 -15.22 -5.60 -27.18
N ASN A 372 -16.08 -6.46 -26.63
CA ASN A 372 -16.80 -6.20 -25.39
C ASN A 372 -15.84 -6.01 -24.20
N VAL A 373 -14.82 -6.86 -24.08
CA VAL A 373 -13.82 -6.78 -23.01
C VAL A 373 -13.01 -5.49 -23.11
N ALA A 374 -12.52 -5.15 -24.31
CA ALA A 374 -11.78 -3.91 -24.52
C ALA A 374 -12.63 -2.67 -24.22
N ALA A 375 -13.89 -2.64 -24.68
CA ALA A 375 -14.82 -1.54 -24.44
C ALA A 375 -15.13 -1.37 -22.95
N LEU A 376 -15.40 -2.46 -22.22
CA LEU A 376 -15.72 -2.40 -20.79
C LEU A 376 -14.50 -2.04 -19.94
N ARG A 377 -13.29 -2.50 -20.30
CA ARG A 377 -12.05 -2.05 -19.64
C ARG A 377 -11.85 -0.55 -19.81
N HIS A 378 -12.11 -0.03 -21.00
CA HIS A 378 -12.08 1.40 -21.27
C HIS A 378 -13.12 2.16 -20.44
N ILE A 379 -14.37 1.67 -20.36
CA ILE A 379 -15.39 2.31 -19.51
C ILE A 379 -14.98 2.28 -18.04
N CYS A 380 -14.35 1.20 -17.57
CA CYS A 380 -13.86 1.08 -16.20
C CYS A 380 -12.78 2.11 -15.84
N SER A 381 -12.09 2.74 -16.81
CA SER A 381 -11.09 3.78 -16.54
C SER A 381 -11.72 5.13 -16.19
N TYR A 382 -13.00 5.35 -16.50
CA TYR A 382 -13.66 6.63 -16.30
C TYR A 382 -13.72 7.05 -14.83
N LYS A 383 -13.69 8.38 -14.63
CA LYS A 383 -13.80 9.04 -13.31
C LYS A 383 -15.22 9.51 -13.00
N CYS A 384 -16.05 9.68 -14.03
CA CYS A 384 -17.41 10.19 -13.91
C CYS A 384 -18.46 9.10 -14.22
N PRO A 385 -19.65 9.17 -13.60
CA PRO A 385 -20.78 8.31 -13.95
C PRO A 385 -21.19 8.46 -15.41
N VAL A 386 -21.62 7.37 -16.02
CA VAL A 386 -22.22 7.31 -17.35
C VAL A 386 -23.72 7.17 -17.18
N PHE A 387 -24.49 8.15 -17.67
CA PHE A 387 -25.95 8.14 -17.52
C PHE A 387 -26.69 7.32 -18.59
N ASP A 388 -26.08 7.13 -19.76
CA ASP A 388 -26.60 6.30 -20.85
C ASP A 388 -25.54 5.24 -21.21
N CYS A 389 -25.64 4.08 -20.54
CA CYS A 389 -24.65 3.02 -20.68
C CYS A 389 -24.66 2.40 -22.08
N PHE A 390 -25.85 2.20 -22.67
CA PHE A 390 -25.98 1.58 -23.99
C PHE A 390 -25.36 2.45 -25.07
N ARG A 391 -25.73 3.73 -25.14
CA ARG A 391 -25.17 4.66 -26.12
C ARG A 391 -23.68 4.81 -25.96
N LYS A 392 -23.17 4.88 -24.72
CA LYS A 392 -21.73 5.01 -24.47
C LYS A 392 -20.97 3.75 -24.89
N LEU A 393 -21.49 2.56 -24.56
CA LEU A 393 -20.89 1.30 -25.00
C LEU A 393 -20.83 1.23 -26.52
N LYS A 394 -21.92 1.57 -27.22
CA LYS A 394 -21.97 1.63 -28.69
C LYS A 394 -20.91 2.58 -29.25
N THR A 395 -20.82 3.81 -28.74
CA THR A 395 -19.80 4.79 -29.17
C THR A 395 -18.37 4.26 -28.99
N VAL A 396 -18.09 3.59 -27.86
CA VAL A 396 -16.76 3.02 -27.59
C VAL A 396 -16.46 1.85 -28.53
N GLN A 397 -17.44 0.98 -28.80
CA GLN A 397 -17.27 -0.13 -29.73
C GLN A 397 -17.11 0.33 -31.18
N ASP A 398 -17.92 1.27 -31.65
CA ASP A 398 -17.79 1.87 -32.97
C ASP A 398 -16.41 2.53 -33.14
N TRP A 399 -15.89 3.13 -32.07
CA TRP A 399 -14.54 3.68 -32.05
C TRP A 399 -13.45 2.60 -32.09
N LEU A 400 -13.62 1.49 -31.35
CA LEU A 400 -12.69 0.35 -31.37
C LEU A 400 -12.69 -0.37 -32.72
N LEU A 401 -13.84 -0.54 -33.37
CA LEU A 401 -13.96 -1.13 -34.70
C LEU A 401 -13.26 -0.28 -35.78
N LYS A 402 -13.24 1.04 -35.62
CA LYS A 402 -12.47 1.96 -36.48
C LYS A 402 -10.96 1.90 -36.22
N ASN A 403 -10.53 1.24 -35.15
CA ASN A 403 -9.13 1.11 -34.74
C ASN A 403 -8.83 -0.35 -34.33
N PRO A 404 -8.83 -1.32 -35.26
CA PRO A 404 -8.75 -2.75 -34.94
C PRO A 404 -7.48 -3.14 -34.15
N ASP A 405 -6.37 -2.42 -34.33
CA ASP A 405 -5.13 -2.58 -33.55
C ASP A 405 -5.29 -2.39 -32.03
N SER A 406 -6.39 -1.78 -31.58
CA SER A 406 -6.71 -1.56 -30.15
C SER A 406 -7.40 -2.75 -29.49
N ILE A 407 -7.90 -3.70 -30.29
CA ILE A 407 -8.62 -4.89 -29.83
C ILE A 407 -7.62 -6.02 -29.52
N GLY A 408 -6.32 -5.78 -29.74
CA GLY A 408 -5.25 -6.70 -29.40
C GLY A 408 -5.30 -7.09 -27.93
N SER A 409 -5.55 -8.38 -27.68
CA SER A 409 -5.18 -9.03 -26.44
C SER A 409 -3.71 -8.70 -26.19
N CYS A 410 -3.40 -8.03 -25.08
CA CYS A 410 -2.05 -7.93 -24.56
C CYS A 410 -1.58 -9.38 -24.37
N GLY A 411 -0.87 -9.91 -25.36
CA GLY A 411 -0.34 -11.27 -25.35
C GLY A 411 0.66 -11.29 -24.20
N GLY A 412 0.23 -11.80 -23.05
CA GLY A 412 1.11 -11.93 -21.91
C GLY A 412 2.35 -12.70 -22.36
N THR A 413 3.52 -12.16 -22.07
CA THR A 413 4.73 -12.99 -21.99
C THR A 413 4.42 -14.19 -21.09
N ASP A 414 5.03 -15.36 -21.33
CA ASP A 414 4.74 -16.61 -20.57
C ASP A 414 4.72 -16.43 -19.04
N ASP A 415 5.45 -15.43 -18.53
CA ASP A 415 5.55 -15.11 -17.10
C ASP A 415 4.43 -14.22 -16.53
N ASN A 416 3.63 -13.53 -17.34
CA ASN A 416 2.61 -12.60 -16.87
C ASN A 416 1.20 -13.20 -16.96
N VAL A 417 0.42 -13.09 -15.88
CA VAL A 417 -0.96 -13.60 -15.82
C VAL A 417 -1.91 -12.48 -15.41
N GLU A 418 -3.08 -12.48 -16.05
CA GLU A 418 -4.17 -11.58 -15.69
C GLU A 418 -4.86 -12.04 -14.40
N VAL A 419 -4.69 -11.25 -13.32
CA VAL A 419 -5.25 -11.55 -12.00
C VAL A 419 -6.48 -10.70 -11.72
N ARG A 420 -7.62 -11.38 -11.49
CA ARG A 420 -8.87 -10.78 -11.02
C ARG A 420 -8.83 -10.52 -9.52
N LYS A 421 -9.34 -9.36 -9.08
CA LYS A 421 -9.31 -8.94 -7.68
C LYS A 421 -10.68 -8.51 -7.20
N LEU A 422 -10.99 -8.86 -5.96
CA LEU A 422 -12.18 -8.43 -5.24
C LEU A 422 -11.75 -7.78 -3.92
N VAL A 423 -12.21 -6.55 -3.65
CA VAL A 423 -12.02 -5.92 -2.34
C VAL A 423 -13.34 -5.95 -1.60
N ILE A 424 -13.35 -6.51 -0.39
CA ILE A 424 -14.55 -6.62 0.45
C ILE A 424 -14.39 -5.65 1.61
N THR A 425 -15.36 -4.74 1.74
CA THR A 425 -15.49 -3.77 2.82
C THR A 425 -16.63 -4.15 3.77
N PRO A 426 -16.78 -3.46 4.92
CA PRO A 426 -17.89 -3.70 5.84
C PRO A 426 -19.27 -3.57 5.19
N THR A 427 -19.44 -2.61 4.27
CA THR A 427 -20.75 -2.35 3.61
C THR A 427 -20.91 -3.00 2.26
N LYS A 428 -19.83 -3.19 1.45
CA LYS A 428 -19.96 -3.75 0.10
C LYS A 428 -18.74 -4.53 -0.40
N ALA A 429 -18.74 -4.89 -1.69
CA ALA A 429 -17.58 -5.43 -2.38
C ALA A 429 -17.31 -4.68 -3.69
N TYR A 430 -16.05 -4.65 -4.11
CA TYR A 430 -15.56 -3.96 -5.30
C TYR A 430 -14.86 -4.95 -6.22
N CYS A 431 -15.43 -5.16 -7.40
CA CYS A 431 -14.75 -5.90 -8.46
C CYS A 431 -13.76 -4.92 -9.11
N LEU A 432 -12.48 -5.26 -9.08
CA LEU A 432 -11.47 -4.45 -9.75
C LEU A 432 -11.21 -5.04 -11.12
N PRO A 433 -11.01 -4.19 -12.16
CA PRO A 433 -10.58 -4.68 -13.48
C PRO A 433 -9.37 -5.61 -13.34
N PRO A 434 -9.30 -6.69 -14.13
CA PRO A 434 -8.18 -7.60 -14.07
C PRO A 434 -6.85 -6.88 -14.36
N VAL A 435 -5.79 -7.27 -13.66
CA VAL A 435 -4.47 -6.63 -13.77
C VAL A 435 -3.43 -7.68 -14.14
N LEU A 436 -2.57 -7.37 -15.11
CA LEU A 436 -1.38 -8.17 -15.40
C LEU A 436 -0.41 -8.10 -14.21
N GLU A 437 -0.10 -9.26 -13.65
CA GLU A 437 0.92 -9.41 -12.61
C GLU A 437 1.84 -10.57 -12.94
N LEU A 438 3.06 -10.53 -12.41
CA LEU A 438 4.00 -11.65 -12.50
C LEU A 438 3.34 -12.90 -11.91
N SER A 439 3.33 -13.96 -12.71
CA SER A 439 2.67 -15.23 -12.41
C SER A 439 3.33 -15.95 -11.23
N ASN A 440 2.65 -16.98 -10.75
CA ASN A 440 3.16 -17.88 -9.73
C ASN A 440 2.97 -19.33 -10.18
N ARG A 441 3.60 -20.24 -9.43
CA ARG A 441 3.61 -21.68 -9.71
C ARG A 441 2.22 -22.26 -9.96
N VAL A 442 1.25 -21.90 -9.12
CA VAL A 442 -0.12 -22.42 -9.18
C VAL A 442 -0.82 -21.90 -10.43
N LEU A 443 -0.76 -20.59 -10.68
CA LEU A 443 -1.40 -19.99 -11.85
C LEU A 443 -0.80 -20.50 -13.18
N ARG A 444 0.52 -20.75 -13.23
CA ARG A 444 1.16 -21.38 -14.40
C ARG A 444 0.65 -22.80 -14.64
N LYS A 445 0.62 -23.65 -13.61
CA LYS A 445 0.15 -25.05 -13.77
C LYS A 445 -1.32 -25.12 -14.19
N PHE A 446 -2.14 -24.26 -13.61
CA PHE A 446 -3.59 -24.23 -13.84
C PHE A 446 -3.99 -23.11 -14.80
N SER A 447 -3.12 -22.76 -15.77
CA SER A 447 -3.32 -21.65 -16.71
C SER A 447 -4.63 -21.75 -17.51
N ARG A 448 -5.03 -22.98 -17.88
CA ARG A 448 -6.31 -23.29 -18.56
C ARG A 448 -7.56 -22.87 -17.78
N VAL A 449 -7.45 -22.75 -16.45
CA VAL A 449 -8.53 -22.33 -15.55
C VAL A 449 -8.14 -21.11 -14.73
N SER A 450 -7.21 -20.30 -15.23
CA SER A 450 -6.69 -19.11 -14.56
C SER A 450 -7.79 -18.08 -14.22
N ASP A 451 -8.84 -18.01 -15.04
CA ASP A 451 -10.01 -17.15 -14.85
C ASP A 451 -10.86 -17.50 -13.62
N ARG A 452 -10.67 -18.69 -13.05
CA ARG A 452 -11.34 -19.18 -11.83
C ARG A 452 -10.60 -18.83 -10.55
N PHE A 453 -9.38 -18.27 -10.63
CA PHE A 453 -8.67 -17.76 -9.46
C PHE A 453 -9.07 -16.32 -9.19
N LEU A 454 -9.33 -16.00 -7.92
CA LEU A 454 -9.73 -14.67 -7.48
C LEU A 454 -8.92 -14.27 -6.25
N ARG A 455 -8.25 -13.12 -6.31
CA ARG A 455 -7.58 -12.56 -5.13
C ARG A 455 -8.54 -11.65 -4.36
N VAL A 456 -8.89 -12.04 -3.15
CA VAL A 456 -9.81 -11.31 -2.27
C VAL A 456 -9.00 -10.54 -1.23
N THR A 457 -9.30 -9.25 -1.04
CA THR A 457 -8.68 -8.39 -0.01
C THR A 457 -9.76 -7.83 0.91
N PHE A 458 -9.58 -7.93 2.22
CA PHE A 458 -10.46 -7.34 3.21
C PHE A 458 -9.92 -5.96 3.61
N ALA A 459 -10.71 -4.92 3.38
CA ALA A 459 -10.35 -3.52 3.59
C ALA A 459 -11.47 -2.79 4.34
N ASP A 460 -11.16 -1.64 4.94
CA ASP A 460 -12.19 -0.70 5.40
C ASP A 460 -12.68 0.15 4.21
N GLU A 461 -13.70 0.97 4.45
CA GLU A 461 -14.17 1.92 3.44
C GLU A 461 -13.04 2.86 2.99
N GLY A 462 -13.12 3.38 1.76
CA GLY A 462 -12.01 4.13 1.16
C GLY A 462 -10.77 3.28 0.83
N MET A 463 -10.86 1.94 0.85
CA MET A 463 -9.77 0.99 0.52
C MET A 463 -8.60 0.96 1.53
N GLN A 464 -8.85 1.37 2.77
CA GLN A 464 -7.86 1.34 3.85
C GLN A 464 -7.74 -0.06 4.49
N LYS A 465 -6.70 -0.35 5.27
CA LYS A 465 -6.63 -1.64 5.99
C LYS A 465 -7.62 -1.62 7.15
N LEU A 466 -8.32 -2.74 7.37
CA LEU A 466 -9.17 -2.92 8.54
C LEU A 466 -8.34 -2.79 9.83
N ASN A 467 -8.72 -1.88 10.70
CA ASN A 467 -8.08 -1.69 11.99
C ASN A 467 -8.62 -2.70 13.03
N SER A 468 -7.87 -2.91 14.13
CA SER A 468 -8.28 -3.82 15.20
C SER A 468 -9.60 -3.39 15.86
N SER A 469 -9.84 -2.08 15.97
CA SER A 469 -11.09 -1.50 16.50
C SER A 469 -12.32 -1.77 15.62
N ALA A 470 -12.15 -2.00 14.32
CA ALA A 470 -13.23 -2.38 13.42
C ALA A 470 -13.61 -3.85 13.59
N LEU A 471 -12.67 -4.70 13.99
CA LEU A 471 -12.86 -6.15 14.17
C LEU A 471 -13.17 -6.54 15.62
N SER A 472 -12.86 -5.70 16.59
CA SER A 472 -13.05 -5.97 18.01
C SER A 472 -13.50 -4.72 18.76
N TYR A 473 -14.50 -4.89 19.60
CA TYR A 473 -15.03 -3.89 20.51
C TYR A 473 -14.35 -4.00 21.88
N TYR A 474 -14.04 -2.83 22.45
CA TYR A 474 -13.44 -2.67 23.78
C TYR A 474 -14.36 -1.84 24.67
N ILE A 475 -14.45 -2.20 25.94
CA ILE A 475 -15.25 -1.47 26.93
C ILE A 475 -14.56 -0.15 27.32
N ALA A 476 -15.35 0.83 27.74
CA ALA A 476 -14.89 2.05 28.37
C ALA A 476 -13.85 1.78 29.50
N PRO A 477 -12.77 2.57 29.60
CA PRO A 477 -11.69 2.35 30.57
C PRO A 477 -12.17 2.28 32.03
N ILE A 478 -13.14 3.11 32.41
CA ILE A 478 -13.66 3.17 33.77
C ILE A 478 -14.23 1.82 34.22
N VAL A 479 -14.92 1.08 33.34
CA VAL A 479 -15.48 -0.24 33.69
C VAL A 479 -14.37 -1.23 34.00
N LYS A 480 -13.25 -1.14 33.29
CA LYS A 480 -12.06 -1.97 33.58
C LYS A 480 -11.47 -1.60 34.94
N ASP A 481 -11.43 -0.32 35.29
CA ASP A 481 -10.93 0.15 36.59
C ASP A 481 -11.85 -0.27 37.74
N VAL A 482 -13.17 -0.33 37.52
CA VAL A 482 -14.16 -0.81 38.49
C VAL A 482 -14.09 -2.33 38.67
N THR A 483 -14.16 -3.09 37.58
CA THR A 483 -14.38 -4.56 37.60
C THR A 483 -13.11 -5.39 37.55
N SER A 484 -11.97 -4.81 37.14
CA SER A 484 -10.77 -5.57 36.76
C SER A 484 -10.97 -6.59 35.62
N ILE A 485 -12.13 -6.59 34.96
CA ILE A 485 -12.46 -7.50 33.85
C ILE A 485 -12.04 -6.84 32.54
N SER A 486 -11.25 -7.54 31.73
CA SER A 486 -10.97 -7.16 30.34
C SER A 486 -11.92 -7.92 29.41
N PHE A 487 -13.03 -7.30 29.02
CA PHE A 487 -13.94 -7.86 28.03
C PHE A 487 -13.56 -7.38 26.62
N THR A 488 -13.46 -8.31 25.68
CA THR A 488 -13.23 -8.01 24.26
C THR A 488 -14.15 -8.88 23.42
N GLN A 489 -15.02 -8.26 22.63
CA GLN A 489 -15.99 -8.95 21.77
C GLN A 489 -15.70 -8.68 20.31
N LYS A 490 -16.02 -9.65 19.45
CA LYS A 490 -15.91 -9.50 18.00
C LYS A 490 -17.08 -8.69 17.44
N THR A 491 -16.81 -7.84 16.45
CA THR A 491 -17.84 -7.03 15.79
C THR A 491 -18.54 -7.82 14.68
N SER A 492 -19.66 -7.28 14.16
CA SER A 492 -20.34 -7.83 12.98
C SER A 492 -19.43 -7.85 11.74
N VAL A 493 -18.48 -6.90 11.63
CA VAL A 493 -17.46 -6.88 10.59
C VAL A 493 -16.56 -8.12 10.66
N PHE A 494 -16.09 -8.50 11.86
CA PHE A 494 -15.33 -9.73 12.03
C PHE A 494 -16.16 -10.95 11.65
N ASN A 495 -17.43 -11.00 12.04
CA ASN A 495 -18.32 -12.10 11.69
C ASN A 495 -18.52 -12.22 10.17
N ARG A 496 -18.69 -11.10 9.46
CA ARG A 496 -18.77 -11.04 7.99
C ARG A 496 -17.53 -11.63 7.33
N VAL A 497 -16.33 -11.19 7.73
CA VAL A 497 -15.06 -11.72 7.20
C VAL A 497 -14.94 -13.22 7.47
N ASN A 498 -15.21 -13.64 8.70
CA ASN A 498 -15.12 -15.04 9.11
C ASN A 498 -16.11 -15.94 8.35
N THR A 499 -17.33 -15.48 8.11
CA THR A 499 -18.36 -16.21 7.34
C THR A 499 -17.92 -16.39 5.88
N ILE A 500 -17.47 -15.31 5.23
CA ILE A 500 -16.97 -15.34 3.84
C ILE A 500 -15.79 -16.30 3.69
N MET A 501 -14.88 -16.33 4.67
CA MET A 501 -13.73 -17.25 4.65
C MET A 501 -14.13 -18.72 4.84
N LYS A 502 -15.17 -19.00 5.64
CA LYS A 502 -15.62 -20.38 5.95
C LYS A 502 -16.55 -20.96 4.89
N GLU A 503 -17.52 -20.17 4.44
CA GLU A 503 -18.61 -20.63 3.57
C GLU A 503 -18.37 -20.31 2.08
N GLY A 504 -17.50 -19.33 1.80
CA GLY A 504 -17.29 -18.80 0.46
C GLY A 504 -18.38 -17.80 0.06
N PHE A 505 -18.46 -17.51 -1.24
CA PHE A 505 -19.47 -16.60 -1.80
C PHE A 505 -19.70 -16.85 -3.29
N HIS A 506 -20.82 -16.37 -3.83
CA HIS A 506 -21.09 -16.42 -5.27
C HIS A 506 -20.75 -15.09 -5.93
N LEU A 507 -20.05 -15.16 -7.07
CA LEU A 507 -19.75 -14.00 -7.91
C LEU A 507 -19.84 -14.40 -9.38
N CYS A 508 -20.62 -13.66 -10.16
CA CYS A 508 -20.81 -13.89 -11.59
C CYS A 508 -21.19 -15.36 -11.90
N GLY A 509 -22.07 -15.95 -11.08
CA GLY A 509 -22.59 -17.31 -11.27
C GLY A 509 -21.64 -18.43 -10.83
N ARG A 510 -20.49 -18.09 -10.22
CA ARG A 510 -19.50 -19.05 -9.72
C ARG A 510 -19.40 -18.99 -8.20
N LYS A 511 -19.30 -20.16 -7.55
CA LYS A 511 -19.03 -20.25 -6.11
C LYS A 511 -17.53 -20.26 -5.84
N TYR A 512 -17.04 -19.26 -5.12
CA TYR A 512 -15.65 -19.11 -4.73
C TYR A 512 -15.42 -19.63 -3.32
N SER A 513 -14.45 -20.53 -3.16
CA SER A 513 -14.05 -21.12 -1.88
C SER A 513 -12.60 -20.77 -1.54
N PHE A 514 -12.30 -20.67 -0.24
CA PHE A 514 -10.96 -20.33 0.25
C PHE A 514 -9.90 -21.36 -0.19
N LEU A 515 -8.83 -20.88 -0.83
CA LEU A 515 -7.71 -21.70 -1.29
C LEU A 515 -6.54 -21.61 -0.30
N ALA A 516 -5.81 -20.50 -0.30
CA ALA A 516 -4.62 -20.29 0.53
C ALA A 516 -4.21 -18.80 0.57
N PHE A 517 -3.21 -18.46 1.37
CA PHE A 517 -2.57 -17.14 1.37
C PHE A 517 -1.06 -17.26 1.59
N SER A 518 -0.29 -16.28 1.11
CA SER A 518 1.13 -16.10 1.43
C SER A 518 1.33 -15.19 2.65
N THR A 519 2.56 -15.14 3.19
CA THR A 519 2.89 -14.26 4.32
C THR A 519 2.67 -12.78 4.02
N ASN A 520 2.98 -12.33 2.80
CA ASN A 520 2.71 -10.96 2.37
C ASN A 520 1.20 -10.71 2.29
N GLN A 521 0.45 -11.68 1.76
CA GLN A 521 -1.01 -11.59 1.67
C GLN A 521 -1.67 -11.56 3.06
N LEU A 522 -1.14 -12.30 4.04
CA LEU A 522 -1.60 -12.26 5.43
C LEU A 522 -1.46 -10.86 6.04
N ARG A 523 -0.32 -10.19 5.81
CA ARG A 523 -0.07 -8.78 6.22
C ARG A 523 -0.98 -7.79 5.50
N ASP A 524 -1.33 -8.08 4.25
CA ASP A 524 -2.23 -7.25 3.44
C ASP A 524 -3.72 -7.57 3.64
N HIS A 525 -4.04 -8.51 4.53
CA HIS A 525 -5.40 -9.03 4.75
C HIS A 525 -6.06 -9.54 3.45
N SER A 526 -5.28 -10.25 2.64
CA SER A 526 -5.70 -10.83 1.38
C SER A 526 -5.50 -12.34 1.32
N ALA A 527 -6.28 -13.01 0.47
CA ALA A 527 -6.21 -14.46 0.26
C ALA A 527 -6.64 -14.84 -1.16
N TRP A 528 -6.21 -16.02 -1.61
CA TRP A 528 -6.68 -16.62 -2.85
C TRP A 528 -7.94 -17.45 -2.62
N PHE A 529 -8.91 -17.24 -3.51
CA PHE A 529 -10.13 -18.03 -3.62
C PHE A 529 -10.17 -18.68 -5.00
N PHE A 530 -10.83 -19.83 -5.09
CA PHE A 530 -10.97 -20.58 -6.34
C PHE A 530 -12.41 -21.01 -6.56
N ALA A 531 -12.86 -20.88 -7.81
CA ALA A 531 -14.17 -21.35 -8.24
C ALA A 531 -14.07 -22.78 -8.82
N GLU A 532 -14.53 -23.76 -8.05
CA GLU A 532 -14.47 -25.17 -8.44
C GLU A 532 -15.21 -25.46 -9.75
N CYS A 533 -14.73 -26.46 -10.48
CA CYS A 533 -15.39 -27.04 -11.65
C CYS A 533 -15.45 -28.55 -11.51
N ASP A 534 -16.22 -29.22 -12.36
CA ASP A 534 -16.41 -30.68 -12.29
C ASP A 534 -15.09 -31.46 -12.35
N ASN A 535 -14.05 -30.87 -12.96
CA ASN A 535 -12.75 -31.49 -13.15
C ASN A 535 -11.69 -31.10 -12.10
N ILE A 536 -11.84 -29.99 -11.37
CA ILE A 536 -10.80 -29.46 -10.46
C ILE A 536 -11.45 -28.87 -9.21
N LYS A 537 -11.13 -29.45 -8.05
CA LYS A 537 -11.54 -28.95 -6.73
C LYS A 537 -10.38 -28.28 -6.00
N VAL A 538 -10.71 -27.51 -4.96
CA VAL A 538 -9.72 -26.87 -4.09
C VAL A 538 -8.78 -27.91 -3.43
N SER A 539 -9.32 -29.09 -3.09
CA SER A 539 -8.53 -30.20 -2.55
C SER A 539 -7.46 -30.70 -3.51
N ASP A 540 -7.73 -30.71 -4.81
CA ASP A 540 -6.85 -31.25 -5.83
C ASP A 540 -5.66 -30.30 -6.04
N ILE A 541 -5.92 -28.99 -6.09
CA ILE A 541 -4.87 -27.96 -6.15
C ILE A 541 -3.96 -28.07 -4.91
N LYS A 542 -4.53 -28.18 -3.71
CA LYS A 542 -3.76 -28.32 -2.47
C LYS A 542 -2.91 -29.59 -2.44
N LYS A 543 -3.45 -30.71 -2.94
CA LYS A 543 -2.73 -31.98 -3.05
C LYS A 543 -1.57 -31.89 -4.04
N TRP A 544 -1.76 -31.17 -5.14
CA TRP A 544 -0.72 -30.93 -6.13
C TRP A 544 0.42 -30.03 -5.60
N MET A 545 0.09 -29.01 -4.81
CA MET A 545 1.09 -28.07 -4.27
C MET A 545 2.22 -28.78 -3.50
N GLY A 546 1.89 -29.81 -2.73
CA GLY A 546 2.85 -30.62 -1.99
C GLY A 546 2.26 -31.28 -0.75
N LYS A 547 3.11 -31.94 0.04
CA LYS A 547 2.73 -32.58 1.30
C LYS A 547 3.03 -31.66 2.48
N PHE A 548 1.98 -31.16 3.13
CA PHE A 548 2.07 -30.29 4.31
C PHE A 548 1.77 -31.09 5.58
N THR A 549 2.79 -31.72 6.18
CA THR A 549 2.65 -32.61 7.35
C THR A 549 2.84 -31.90 8.69
N ASP A 550 3.18 -30.61 8.67
CA ASP A 550 3.40 -29.81 9.88
C ASP A 550 2.14 -29.70 10.74
N ARG A 551 2.31 -29.94 12.04
CA ARG A 551 1.24 -29.76 13.04
C ARG A 551 1.08 -28.31 13.53
N ASN A 552 1.95 -27.40 13.09
CA ASN A 552 1.84 -25.98 13.38
C ASN A 552 1.10 -25.28 12.24
N VAL A 553 -0.01 -24.62 12.56
CA VAL A 553 -0.90 -23.99 11.57
C VAL A 553 -0.20 -22.86 10.83
N ALA A 554 0.62 -22.05 11.51
CA ALA A 554 1.35 -20.93 10.92
C ALA A 554 2.39 -21.42 9.90
N LYS A 555 3.26 -22.39 10.28
CA LYS A 555 4.21 -23.01 9.36
C LYS A 555 3.53 -23.69 8.17
N CYS A 556 2.47 -24.46 8.43
CA CYS A 556 1.70 -25.12 7.37
C CYS A 556 1.15 -24.09 6.36
N SER A 557 0.54 -23.01 6.85
CA SER A 557 -0.02 -21.95 6.00
C SER A 557 1.07 -21.21 5.22
N ALA A 558 2.18 -20.87 5.87
CA ALA A 558 3.31 -20.18 5.23
C ALA A 558 3.94 -21.03 4.12
N ARG A 559 4.10 -22.34 4.33
CA ARG A 559 4.62 -23.30 3.34
C ARG A 559 3.70 -23.44 2.13
N MET A 560 2.39 -23.54 2.35
CA MET A 560 1.39 -23.49 1.26
C MET A 560 1.51 -22.17 0.48
N GLY A 561 1.65 -21.06 1.19
CA GLY A 561 1.81 -19.73 0.62
C GLY A 561 3.00 -19.56 -0.32
N LEU A 562 4.06 -20.38 -0.19
CA LEU A 562 5.25 -20.29 -1.04
C LEU A 562 4.95 -20.53 -2.52
N CYS A 563 3.95 -21.36 -2.83
CA CYS A 563 3.53 -21.66 -4.21
C CYS A 563 2.83 -20.46 -4.89
N PHE A 564 2.45 -19.44 -4.13
CA PHE A 564 1.82 -18.21 -4.63
C PHE A 564 2.80 -17.02 -4.68
N SER A 565 4.10 -17.27 -4.50
CA SER A 565 5.13 -16.26 -4.70
C SER A 565 5.16 -15.87 -6.18
N SER A 566 5.18 -14.58 -6.48
CA SER A 566 5.43 -14.10 -7.84
C SER A 566 6.87 -14.42 -8.22
N THR A 567 7.05 -15.18 -9.29
CA THR A 567 8.36 -15.70 -9.72
C THR A 567 8.42 -15.84 -11.24
N TYR A 568 9.63 -15.75 -11.80
CA TYR A 568 9.93 -16.07 -13.20
C TYR A 568 10.19 -17.57 -13.33
N ALA A 569 9.51 -18.26 -14.23
CA ALA A 569 9.78 -19.67 -14.49
C ALA A 569 10.94 -19.78 -15.48
N THR A 570 12.01 -20.50 -15.09
CA THR A 570 13.21 -20.55 -15.91
C THR A 570 13.35 -21.89 -16.62
N ILE A 571 13.98 -22.86 -15.95
CA ILE A 571 14.40 -24.14 -16.55
C ILE A 571 13.83 -25.29 -15.72
N GLU A 572 13.45 -26.36 -16.40
CA GLU A 572 13.11 -27.62 -15.77
C GLU A 572 14.40 -28.42 -15.53
N ILE A 573 14.70 -28.71 -14.27
CA ILE A 573 15.93 -29.41 -13.89
C ILE A 573 15.56 -30.82 -13.47
N PRO A 574 16.09 -31.88 -14.12
CA PRO A 574 15.88 -33.25 -13.69
C PRO A 574 16.31 -33.46 -12.23
N PHE A 575 15.61 -34.34 -11.50
CA PHE A 575 15.96 -34.64 -10.12
C PHE A 575 17.33 -35.31 -10.02
N GLU A 576 17.76 -36.01 -11.07
CA GLU A 576 19.05 -36.67 -11.20
C GLU A 576 20.22 -35.67 -11.29
N GLU A 577 19.98 -34.46 -11.83
CA GLU A 577 20.97 -33.38 -11.92
C GLU A 577 20.96 -32.47 -10.67
N THR A 578 20.10 -32.77 -9.69
CA THR A 578 19.93 -31.98 -8.46
C THR A 578 20.31 -32.77 -7.22
N ASN A 579 21.32 -32.29 -6.50
CA ASN A 579 21.67 -32.80 -5.17
C ASN A 579 20.81 -32.10 -4.10
N PHE A 580 19.93 -32.84 -3.40
CA PHE A 580 19.11 -32.28 -2.31
C PHE A 580 19.74 -32.44 -0.91
N ASP A 581 20.88 -33.11 -0.83
CA ASP A 581 21.52 -33.55 0.41
C ASP A 581 22.87 -32.86 0.65
N LEU A 582 23.06 -31.65 0.11
CA LEU A 582 24.24 -30.84 0.42
C LEU A 582 24.25 -30.53 1.93
N PRO A 583 25.25 -30.98 2.71
CA PRO A 583 25.16 -30.95 4.17
C PRO A 583 25.21 -29.52 4.70
N ASP A 584 24.28 -29.15 5.58
CA ASP A 584 24.32 -27.85 6.25
C ASP A 584 25.60 -27.68 7.10
N ILE A 585 26.22 -26.50 7.05
CA ILE A 585 27.39 -26.16 7.85
C ILE A 585 26.90 -25.74 9.25
N LYS A 586 27.14 -26.59 10.25
CA LYS A 586 26.65 -26.40 11.62
C LYS A 586 27.81 -26.28 12.61
N ARG A 587 27.77 -25.27 13.47
CA ARG A 587 28.72 -25.07 14.57
C ARG A 587 27.99 -24.46 15.77
N ASN A 588 28.32 -24.92 16.98
CA ASN A 588 27.79 -24.38 18.24
C ASN A 588 26.25 -24.23 18.30
N GLY A 589 25.52 -25.14 17.65
CA GLY A 589 24.05 -25.11 17.60
C GLY A 589 23.44 -24.17 16.55
N TYR A 590 24.26 -23.45 15.78
CA TYR A 590 23.83 -22.59 14.67
C TYR A 590 24.11 -23.23 13.31
N VAL A 591 23.29 -22.88 12.31
CA VAL A 591 23.47 -23.26 10.91
C VAL A 591 24.00 -22.04 10.16
N PHE A 592 25.25 -22.09 9.72
CA PHE A 592 25.90 -20.98 8.99
C PHE A 592 25.41 -20.88 7.55
N SER A 593 24.98 -22.01 6.98
CA SER A 593 24.49 -22.12 5.61
C SER A 593 22.96 -22.11 5.49
N ASP A 594 22.22 -21.57 6.47
CA ASP A 594 20.75 -21.64 6.47
C ASP A 594 20.18 -20.85 5.28
N GLY A 595 19.59 -21.57 4.33
CA GLY A 595 18.91 -20.97 3.19
C GLY A 595 19.77 -20.77 1.95
N ILE A 596 21.02 -21.23 1.88
CA ILE A 596 21.87 -21.09 0.70
C ILE A 596 22.33 -22.43 0.09
N GLY A 597 22.34 -22.51 -1.23
CA GLY A 597 22.86 -23.63 -2.03
C GLY A 597 23.83 -23.18 -3.13
N MET A 598 24.22 -24.11 -3.97
CA MET A 598 25.19 -23.89 -5.05
C MET A 598 24.59 -24.23 -6.42
N ILE A 599 25.03 -23.50 -7.44
CA ILE A 599 24.68 -23.71 -8.84
C ILE A 599 25.95 -23.65 -9.70
N THR A 600 26.04 -24.51 -10.71
CA THR A 600 27.16 -24.50 -11.65
C THR A 600 27.10 -23.28 -12.59
N PRO A 601 28.25 -22.73 -13.06
CA PRO A 601 28.26 -21.56 -13.94
C PRO A 601 27.48 -21.78 -15.24
N GLU A 602 27.49 -22.99 -15.79
CA GLU A 602 26.77 -23.35 -17.02
C GLU A 602 25.26 -23.19 -16.85
N LEU A 603 24.69 -23.77 -15.78
CA LEU A 603 23.27 -23.61 -15.46
C LEU A 603 22.91 -22.15 -15.10
N SER A 604 23.82 -21.43 -14.45
CA SER A 604 23.64 -19.99 -14.16
C SER A 604 23.49 -19.16 -15.45
N LEU A 605 24.29 -19.46 -16.48
CA LEU A 605 24.22 -18.79 -17.77
C LEU A 605 22.91 -19.11 -18.50
N GLU A 606 22.45 -20.36 -18.50
CA GLU A 606 21.15 -20.73 -19.09
C GLU A 606 19.98 -19.98 -18.41
N ILE A 607 20.03 -19.81 -17.08
CA ILE A 607 19.06 -19.00 -16.34
C ILE A 607 19.14 -17.53 -16.78
N ALA A 608 20.35 -16.98 -16.90
CA ALA A 608 20.55 -15.60 -17.34
C ALA A 608 20.04 -15.38 -18.77
N GLU A 609 20.22 -16.34 -19.68
CA GLU A 609 19.67 -16.32 -21.04
C GLU A 609 18.14 -16.25 -21.03
N LYS A 610 17.50 -17.13 -20.25
CA LYS A 610 16.04 -17.18 -20.12
C LYS A 610 15.47 -15.87 -19.56
N LEU A 611 16.17 -15.26 -18.60
CA LEU A 611 15.82 -13.97 -18.00
C LEU A 611 16.26 -12.76 -18.84
N GLN A 612 16.98 -12.97 -19.94
CA GLN A 612 17.56 -11.92 -20.81
C GLN A 612 18.57 -11.00 -20.08
N LEU A 613 19.37 -11.58 -19.19
CA LEU A 613 20.38 -10.91 -18.35
C LEU A 613 21.83 -11.20 -18.80
N THR A 614 22.04 -11.70 -20.02
CA THR A 614 23.35 -12.17 -20.52
C THR A 614 24.43 -11.08 -20.60
N ALA A 615 24.05 -9.80 -20.74
CA ALA A 615 25.01 -8.69 -20.73
C ALA A 615 25.76 -8.59 -19.38
N SER A 616 25.06 -8.89 -18.28
CA SER A 616 25.65 -8.94 -16.94
C SER A 616 25.06 -10.10 -16.14
N PRO A 617 25.57 -11.34 -16.36
CA PRO A 617 25.05 -12.52 -15.70
C PRO A 617 25.15 -12.39 -14.17
N PRO A 618 24.05 -12.58 -13.42
CA PRO A 618 24.08 -12.56 -11.97
C PRO A 618 24.94 -13.71 -11.39
N CYS A 619 25.56 -13.47 -10.24
CA CYS A 619 26.33 -14.50 -9.54
C CYS A 619 25.48 -15.29 -8.54
N ALA A 620 24.36 -14.73 -8.07
CA ALA A 620 23.44 -15.45 -7.19
C ALA A 620 21.97 -15.10 -7.48
N TYR A 621 21.10 -16.07 -7.21
CA TYR A 621 19.66 -16.01 -7.45
C TYR A 621 18.89 -16.42 -6.20
N GLN A 622 17.87 -15.66 -5.84
CA GLN A 622 16.85 -16.11 -4.90
C GLN A 622 15.84 -16.98 -5.65
N ILE A 623 15.62 -18.21 -5.17
CA ILE A 623 14.89 -19.23 -5.92
C ILE A 623 13.77 -19.91 -5.14
N ARG A 624 12.89 -20.55 -5.91
CA ARG A 624 11.92 -21.57 -5.48
C ARG A 624 12.03 -22.76 -6.43
N ILE A 625 12.15 -23.96 -5.86
CA ILE A 625 12.12 -25.23 -6.60
C ILE A 625 11.59 -26.29 -5.66
N ALA A 626 10.70 -27.19 -6.12
CA ALA A 626 10.02 -28.14 -5.24
C ALA A 626 9.45 -27.45 -3.98
N GLY A 627 9.76 -27.90 -2.77
CA GLY A 627 9.49 -27.16 -1.54
C GLY A 627 10.69 -26.41 -0.96
N CYS A 628 11.77 -26.26 -1.73
CA CYS A 628 12.97 -25.53 -1.36
C CYS A 628 12.79 -24.02 -1.54
N LYS A 629 13.28 -23.25 -0.56
CA LYS A 629 13.43 -21.80 -0.58
C LYS A 629 14.87 -21.46 -0.25
N GLY A 630 15.47 -20.54 -1.01
CA GLY A 630 16.74 -19.96 -0.60
C GLY A 630 17.41 -19.13 -1.68
N VAL A 631 18.70 -18.87 -1.47
CA VAL A 631 19.63 -18.34 -2.47
C VAL A 631 20.46 -19.48 -3.04
N ILE A 632 20.80 -19.41 -4.32
CA ILE A 632 21.83 -20.23 -4.94
C ILE A 632 22.91 -19.33 -5.51
N ALA A 633 24.17 -19.64 -5.23
CA ALA A 633 25.33 -18.88 -5.72
C ALA A 633 26.13 -19.72 -6.73
N SER A 634 26.68 -19.07 -7.74
CA SER A 634 27.49 -19.68 -8.79
C SER A 634 28.82 -20.15 -8.24
N TRP A 635 29.09 -21.45 -8.28
CA TRP A 635 30.33 -22.09 -7.82
C TRP A 635 30.81 -23.11 -8.86
N PRO A 636 32.14 -23.29 -9.05
CA PRO A 636 32.65 -24.32 -9.96
C PRO A 636 32.09 -25.70 -9.63
N GLY A 637 31.71 -26.46 -10.66
CA GLY A 637 31.17 -27.81 -10.47
C GLY A 637 32.18 -28.75 -9.82
N MET A 638 31.69 -29.69 -9.00
CA MET A 638 32.51 -30.67 -8.28
C MET A 638 32.92 -31.89 -9.13
N GLY A 639 32.49 -31.95 -10.41
CA GLY A 639 32.72 -33.09 -11.29
C GLY A 639 31.88 -34.33 -10.95
N ASP A 640 30.84 -34.16 -10.12
CA ASP A 640 29.91 -35.19 -9.64
C ASP A 640 28.66 -35.38 -10.51
N GLY A 641 28.50 -34.55 -11.55
CA GLY A 641 27.35 -34.54 -12.45
C GLY A 641 26.17 -33.71 -11.95
N PHE A 642 26.23 -33.14 -10.73
CA PHE A 642 25.18 -32.26 -10.22
C PHE A 642 25.38 -30.83 -10.69
N ARG A 643 24.31 -30.22 -11.20
CA ARG A 643 24.30 -28.82 -11.65
C ARG A 643 23.68 -27.87 -10.63
N LEU A 644 22.85 -28.42 -9.74
CA LEU A 644 22.19 -27.71 -8.65
C LEU A 644 22.38 -28.50 -7.35
N SER A 645 22.88 -27.84 -6.30
CA SER A 645 23.04 -28.44 -4.98
C SER A 645 22.29 -27.62 -3.92
N LEU A 646 21.34 -28.25 -3.25
CA LEU A 646 20.45 -27.65 -2.25
C LEU A 646 20.67 -28.30 -0.89
N ARG A 647 20.52 -27.51 0.17
CA ARG A 647 20.71 -27.98 1.55
C ARG A 647 19.38 -28.39 2.21
N PRO A 648 19.41 -29.29 3.20
CA PRO A 648 18.23 -29.65 3.99
C PRO A 648 17.53 -28.45 4.63
N SER A 649 18.27 -27.44 5.09
CA SER A 649 17.71 -26.18 5.62
C SER A 649 16.80 -25.45 4.63
N MET A 650 17.05 -25.55 3.33
CA MET A 650 16.24 -24.92 2.28
C MET A 650 14.89 -25.62 2.08
N ASN A 651 14.81 -26.93 2.30
CA ASN A 651 13.62 -27.74 2.05
C ASN A 651 12.55 -27.50 3.12
N LYS A 652 11.49 -26.76 2.77
CA LYS A 652 10.41 -26.44 3.70
C LYS A 652 9.25 -27.44 3.63
N PHE A 653 9.05 -28.16 2.53
CA PHE A 653 8.03 -29.20 2.40
C PHE A 653 8.30 -30.15 1.22
N VAL A 654 7.74 -31.35 1.25
CA VAL A 654 7.97 -32.33 0.16
C VAL A 654 7.07 -32.00 -1.04
N SER A 655 7.68 -31.88 -2.23
CA SER A 655 7.01 -31.63 -3.50
C SER A 655 7.79 -32.28 -4.65
N SER A 656 7.10 -32.71 -5.70
CA SER A 656 7.69 -33.30 -6.92
C SER A 656 7.84 -32.29 -8.06
N HIS A 657 7.80 -31.00 -7.76
CA HIS A 657 7.92 -29.93 -8.75
C HIS A 657 9.39 -29.62 -9.05
N ASN A 658 9.78 -29.68 -10.32
CA ASN A 658 11.17 -29.64 -10.80
C ASN A 658 11.52 -28.40 -11.64
N ILE A 659 10.59 -27.44 -11.78
CA ILE A 659 10.88 -26.17 -12.45
C ILE A 659 11.56 -25.24 -11.44
N LEU A 660 12.71 -24.69 -11.84
CA LEU A 660 13.39 -23.64 -11.09
C LEU A 660 12.69 -22.30 -11.33
N GLU A 661 12.34 -21.62 -10.25
CA GLU A 661 11.63 -20.35 -10.31
C GLU A 661 12.44 -19.27 -9.61
N VAL A 662 12.79 -18.20 -10.32
CA VAL A 662 13.61 -17.09 -9.80
C VAL A 662 12.70 -16.00 -9.22
N VAL A 663 13.01 -15.56 -8.00
CA VAL A 663 12.32 -14.46 -7.29
C VAL A 663 13.07 -13.14 -7.52
N SER A 664 14.40 -13.16 -7.40
CA SER A 664 15.29 -12.00 -7.46
C SER A 664 16.72 -12.48 -7.74
N TRP A 665 17.63 -11.57 -8.06
CA TRP A 665 19.04 -11.84 -8.37
C TRP A 665 19.96 -10.71 -7.91
N THR A 666 21.26 -10.99 -7.88
CA THR A 666 22.31 -10.00 -7.58
C THR A 666 22.40 -8.95 -8.68
N ARG A 667 22.41 -7.67 -8.30
CA ARG A 667 22.52 -6.51 -9.20
C ARG A 667 22.97 -5.28 -8.42
N PHE A 668 23.41 -4.24 -9.12
CA PHE A 668 23.67 -2.93 -8.52
C PHE A 668 22.43 -2.40 -7.78
N GLN A 669 22.53 -2.20 -6.47
CA GLN A 669 21.50 -1.55 -5.66
C GLN A 669 22.13 -0.44 -4.80
N PRO A 670 21.77 0.84 -5.06
CA PRO A 670 22.35 1.98 -4.35
C PRO A 670 22.00 1.99 -2.86
N GLY A 671 22.98 2.30 -2.02
CA GLY A 671 22.84 2.37 -0.56
C GLY A 671 22.08 3.61 -0.10
N PHE A 672 21.09 3.40 0.77
CA PHE A 672 20.35 4.49 1.41
C PHE A 672 20.18 4.20 2.90
N LEU A 673 20.42 5.21 3.71
CA LEU A 673 20.03 5.22 5.12
C LEU A 673 18.50 5.30 5.25
N ASN A 674 18.00 4.89 6.40
CA ASN A 674 16.61 5.08 6.78
C ASN A 674 16.53 5.46 8.27
N ARG A 675 15.33 5.81 8.75
CA ARG A 675 15.10 6.18 10.16
C ARG A 675 15.66 5.18 11.17
N GLN A 676 15.50 3.88 10.92
CA GLN A 676 15.94 2.82 11.85
C GLN A 676 17.47 2.78 11.94
N ILE A 677 18.16 2.74 10.80
CA ILE A 677 19.62 2.72 10.74
C ILE A 677 20.21 4.00 11.35
N ILE A 678 19.63 5.17 11.05
CA ILE A 678 20.08 6.46 11.61
C ILE A 678 19.96 6.47 13.15
N ILE A 679 18.84 5.97 13.69
CA ILE A 679 18.64 5.88 15.14
C ILE A 679 19.71 5.00 15.79
N LEU A 680 20.01 3.83 15.19
CA LEU A 680 20.99 2.91 15.72
C LEU A 680 22.42 3.46 15.62
N LEU A 681 22.81 4.03 14.48
CA LEU A 681 24.12 4.66 14.31
C LEU A 681 24.30 5.86 15.25
N SER A 682 23.27 6.68 15.43
CA SER A 682 23.27 7.77 16.41
C SER A 682 23.44 7.26 17.84
N ALA A 683 22.78 6.15 18.22
CA ALA A 683 22.96 5.51 19.52
C ALA A 683 24.36 4.89 19.70
N LEU A 684 25.01 4.49 18.61
CA LEU A 684 26.40 4.01 18.58
C LEU A 684 27.44 5.16 18.47
N ASN A 685 27.04 6.39 18.76
CA ASN A 685 27.87 7.59 18.79
C ASN A 685 28.41 8.08 17.43
N VAL A 686 27.75 7.76 16.31
CA VAL A 686 28.04 8.43 15.04
C VAL A 686 27.59 9.90 15.13
N PRO A 687 28.47 10.88 14.84
CA PRO A 687 28.16 12.30 15.01
C PRO A 687 26.95 12.79 14.18
N GLU A 688 26.08 13.59 14.79
CA GLU A 688 24.85 14.11 14.14
C GLU A 688 25.13 14.95 12.87
N ASN A 689 26.27 15.63 12.82
CA ASN A 689 26.67 16.48 11.69
C ASN A 689 26.96 15.66 10.42
N VAL A 690 27.31 14.37 10.54
CA VAL A 690 27.53 13.47 9.39
C VAL A 690 26.22 13.29 8.62
N PHE A 691 25.14 12.92 9.30
CA PHE A 691 23.82 12.75 8.66
C PHE A 691 23.32 14.07 8.06
N SER A 692 23.54 15.19 8.77
CA SER A 692 23.14 16.51 8.28
C SER A 692 23.87 16.89 7.00
N ARG A 693 25.21 16.73 6.96
CA ARG A 693 26.02 17.02 5.75
C ARG A 693 25.64 16.14 4.57
N LYS A 694 25.41 14.83 4.80
CA LYS A 694 25.01 13.92 3.74
C LYS A 694 23.62 14.28 3.17
N GLN A 695 22.67 14.66 4.03
CA GLN A 695 21.38 15.18 3.56
C GLN A 695 21.54 16.51 2.81
N ASP A 696 22.27 17.47 3.37
CA ASP A 696 22.45 18.79 2.76
C ASP A 696 23.13 18.66 1.38
N SER A 697 24.11 17.76 1.24
CA SER A 697 24.73 17.42 -0.05
C SER A 697 23.71 16.81 -1.03
N MET A 698 22.89 15.87 -0.57
CA MET A 698 21.83 15.26 -1.39
C MET A 698 20.82 16.31 -1.89
N VAL A 699 20.31 17.17 -1.01
CA VAL A 699 19.36 18.24 -1.38
C VAL A 699 19.99 19.21 -2.36
N CYS A 700 21.22 19.67 -2.10
CA CYS A 700 21.94 20.58 -2.99
C CYS A 700 22.14 20.00 -4.40
N LYS A 701 22.51 18.71 -4.49
CA LYS A 701 22.62 18.01 -5.78
C LYS A 701 21.27 17.89 -6.49
N LEU A 702 20.19 17.61 -5.75
CA LEU A 702 18.83 17.53 -6.30
C LEU A 702 18.33 18.88 -6.83
N ASP A 703 18.66 19.99 -6.15
CA ASP A 703 18.32 21.35 -6.62
C ASP A 703 19.05 21.70 -7.92
N GLN A 704 20.32 21.31 -8.04
CA GLN A 704 21.14 21.53 -9.23
C GLN A 704 20.81 20.60 -10.39
N MET A 705 19.98 19.56 -10.18
CA MET A 705 19.70 18.51 -11.17
C MET A 705 19.07 19.04 -12.46
N LEU A 706 18.32 20.15 -12.40
CA LEU A 706 17.68 20.77 -13.57
C LEU A 706 18.55 21.82 -14.26
N GLU A 707 19.71 22.16 -13.69
CA GLU A 707 20.60 23.23 -14.17
C GLU A 707 21.94 22.68 -14.63
N ASN A 708 22.52 21.75 -13.87
CA ASN A 708 23.83 21.17 -14.11
C ASN A 708 23.73 19.72 -14.60
N THR A 709 24.13 19.49 -15.86
CA THR A 709 24.08 18.17 -16.50
C THR A 709 25.04 17.15 -15.87
N ASP A 710 26.20 17.59 -15.37
CA ASP A 710 27.19 16.70 -14.72
C ASP A 710 26.62 16.14 -13.41
N VAL A 711 25.99 17.00 -12.61
CA VAL A 711 25.34 16.60 -11.34
C VAL A 711 24.14 15.70 -11.61
N ALA A 712 23.32 16.03 -12.61
CA ALA A 712 22.20 15.19 -13.01
C ALA A 712 22.65 13.78 -13.42
N PHE A 713 23.74 13.68 -14.20
CA PHE A 713 24.32 12.42 -14.62
C PHE A 713 24.85 11.60 -13.44
N GLU A 714 25.54 12.24 -12.49
CA GLU A 714 26.02 11.59 -11.27
C GLU A 714 24.85 10.99 -10.46
N ILE A 715 23.77 11.74 -10.25
CA ILE A 715 22.59 11.26 -9.50
C ILE A 715 21.95 10.07 -10.21
N LEU A 716 21.79 10.15 -11.53
CA LEU A 716 21.15 9.09 -12.31
C LEU A 716 21.96 7.79 -12.33
N THR A 717 23.28 7.87 -12.31
CA THR A 717 24.16 6.69 -12.37
C THR A 717 24.45 6.09 -11.00
N LEU A 718 24.53 6.92 -9.95
CA LEU A 718 24.89 6.45 -8.61
C LEU A 718 23.69 6.20 -7.69
N SER A 719 22.62 6.99 -7.81
CA SER A 719 21.45 6.97 -6.91
C SER A 719 20.22 6.30 -7.53
N CYS A 720 20.10 6.33 -8.86
CA CYS A 720 19.07 5.60 -9.59
C CYS A 720 19.67 4.27 -10.10
N ALA A 721 18.88 3.19 -10.07
CA ALA A 721 19.30 1.94 -10.68
C ALA A 721 19.04 2.02 -12.20
N GLU A 722 18.51 0.97 -12.82
CA GLU A 722 18.27 0.93 -14.27
C GLU A 722 17.26 1.98 -14.77
N GLU A 723 16.43 2.56 -13.88
CA GLU A 723 15.42 3.55 -14.26
C GLU A 723 16.02 4.87 -14.73
N GLY A 724 17.26 5.19 -14.31
CA GLY A 724 17.97 6.39 -14.71
C GLY A 724 18.67 6.29 -16.08
N ASN A 725 18.78 5.09 -16.66
CA ASN A 725 19.64 4.85 -17.82
C ASN A 725 19.25 5.66 -19.05
N THR A 726 17.95 5.78 -19.37
CA THR A 726 17.49 6.58 -20.52
C THR A 726 17.89 8.05 -20.38
N ALA A 727 17.62 8.66 -19.22
CA ALA A 727 18.00 10.04 -18.95
C ALA A 727 19.53 10.23 -18.92
N ALA A 728 20.28 9.26 -18.39
CA ALA A 728 21.74 9.30 -18.35
C ALA A 728 22.35 9.22 -19.76
N MET A 729 21.81 8.36 -20.63
CA MET A 729 22.21 8.29 -22.04
C MET A 729 21.92 9.60 -22.79
N MET A 730 20.77 10.23 -22.54
CA MET A 730 20.44 11.54 -23.12
C MET A 730 21.45 12.61 -22.71
N LEU A 731 21.78 12.70 -21.43
CA LEU A 731 22.78 13.65 -20.93
C LEU A 731 24.17 13.40 -21.55
N SER A 732 24.60 12.13 -21.65
CA SER A 732 25.85 11.76 -22.32
C SER A 732 25.89 12.08 -23.81
N ALA A 733 24.73 12.10 -24.48
CA ALA A 733 24.63 12.47 -25.89
C ALA A 733 24.62 14.00 -26.11
N GLY A 734 24.62 14.80 -25.05
CA GLY A 734 24.62 16.26 -25.10
C GLY A 734 23.23 16.90 -25.00
N PHE A 735 22.17 16.14 -24.74
CA PHE A 735 20.85 16.72 -24.45
C PHE A 735 20.87 17.46 -23.11
N LYS A 736 20.22 18.62 -23.07
CA LYS A 736 20.14 19.47 -21.88
C LYS A 736 18.71 19.55 -21.35
N PRO A 737 18.50 19.56 -20.02
CA PRO A 737 17.16 19.65 -19.44
C PRO A 737 16.48 21.01 -19.64
N GLN A 738 17.19 22.03 -20.14
CA GLN A 738 16.59 23.31 -20.53
C GLN A 738 15.98 23.27 -21.92
N THR A 739 16.45 22.38 -22.80
CA THR A 739 16.03 22.32 -24.21
C THR A 739 15.18 21.09 -24.51
N GLU A 740 15.42 19.98 -23.80
CA GLU A 740 14.70 18.72 -24.01
C GLU A 740 13.67 18.51 -22.87
N LEU A 741 12.39 18.56 -23.25
CA LEU A 741 11.26 18.57 -22.32
C LEU A 741 11.05 17.22 -21.62
N HIS A 742 11.27 16.10 -22.31
CA HIS A 742 11.09 14.76 -21.72
C HIS A 742 12.11 14.49 -20.60
N LEU A 743 13.37 14.86 -20.83
CA LEU A 743 14.47 14.83 -19.88
C LEU A 743 14.16 15.70 -18.68
N ARG A 744 13.75 16.95 -18.91
CA ARG A 744 13.35 17.85 -17.82
C ARG A 744 12.26 17.23 -16.95
N ARG A 745 11.23 16.65 -17.57
CA ARG A 745 10.13 15.96 -16.85
C ARG A 745 10.61 14.75 -16.06
N MET A 746 11.46 13.90 -16.66
CA MET A 746 12.07 12.76 -15.95
C MET A 746 12.93 13.20 -14.76
N LEU A 747 13.76 14.25 -14.92
CA LEU A 747 14.61 14.74 -13.84
C LEU A 747 13.77 15.37 -12.71
N SER A 748 12.77 16.18 -13.05
CA SER A 748 11.83 16.75 -12.07
C SER A 748 11.08 15.66 -11.30
N SER A 749 10.64 14.62 -12.01
CA SER A 749 9.99 13.43 -11.44
C SER A 749 10.87 12.72 -10.41
N ILE A 750 12.13 12.48 -10.75
CA ILE A 750 13.10 11.85 -9.87
C ILE A 750 13.40 12.76 -8.67
N ARG A 751 13.59 14.07 -8.89
CA ARG A 751 13.82 15.08 -7.84
C ARG A 751 12.71 15.08 -6.80
N VAL A 752 11.47 15.29 -7.23
CA VAL A 752 10.28 15.33 -6.35
C VAL A 752 10.15 14.04 -5.56
N ALA A 753 10.41 12.90 -6.21
CA ALA A 753 10.30 11.60 -5.55
C ALA A 753 11.39 11.34 -4.52
N GLN A 754 12.63 11.72 -4.79
CA GLN A 754 13.73 11.60 -3.82
C GLN A 754 13.54 12.54 -2.63
N LEU A 755 13.10 13.79 -2.85
CA LEU A 755 12.75 14.72 -1.78
C LEU A 755 11.56 14.21 -0.93
N SER A 756 10.54 13.65 -1.58
CA SER A 756 9.40 13.05 -0.89
C SER A 756 9.80 11.84 -0.04
N ASP A 757 10.66 10.95 -0.56
CA ASP A 757 11.19 9.80 0.20
C ASP A 757 12.12 10.27 1.34
N LEU A 758 12.88 11.35 1.15
CA LEU A 758 13.68 11.99 2.19
C LEU A 758 12.78 12.50 3.33
N LEU A 759 11.71 13.23 3.02
CA LEU A 759 10.73 13.74 3.99
C LEU A 759 10.01 12.60 4.73
N ALA A 760 9.49 11.63 3.98
CA ALA A 760 8.62 10.57 4.51
C ALA A 760 9.38 9.44 5.22
N LYS A 761 10.65 9.18 4.86
CA LYS A 761 11.41 8.00 5.33
C LYS A 761 12.84 8.30 5.78
N ALA A 762 13.30 9.55 5.72
CA ALA A 762 14.70 9.92 5.93
C ALA A 762 15.64 9.09 5.04
N ARG A 763 15.27 8.91 3.77
CA ARG A 763 16.01 8.11 2.78
C ARG A 763 17.22 8.88 2.26
N ILE A 764 18.30 8.92 3.04
CA ILE A 764 19.54 9.64 2.68
C ILE A 764 20.44 8.73 1.84
N PHE A 765 20.87 9.22 0.67
CA PHE A 765 21.79 8.50 -0.21
C PHE A 765 23.21 8.41 0.39
N VAL A 766 23.85 7.24 0.26
CA VAL A 766 25.24 6.99 0.68
C VAL A 766 26.04 6.50 -0.53
N PRO A 767 26.94 7.32 -1.10
CA PRO A 767 27.72 6.95 -2.29
C PRO A 767 28.54 5.66 -2.11
N GLU A 768 29.19 5.53 -0.95
CA GLU A 768 30.01 4.39 -0.53
C GLU A 768 29.18 3.33 0.21
N GLY A 769 27.93 3.14 -0.22
CA GLY A 769 27.02 2.16 0.34
C GLY A 769 26.21 1.41 -0.72
N ARG A 770 25.84 0.17 -0.41
CA ARG A 770 25.05 -0.72 -1.27
C ARG A 770 24.03 -1.51 -0.47
N TRP A 771 22.96 -1.96 -1.14
CA TRP A 771 22.11 -3.05 -0.65
C TRP A 771 22.53 -4.35 -1.33
N LEU A 772 23.02 -5.33 -0.56
CA LEU A 772 23.62 -6.55 -1.09
C LEU A 772 22.89 -7.79 -0.61
N MET A 773 22.72 -8.77 -1.51
CA MET A 773 22.20 -10.10 -1.14
C MET A 773 23.26 -10.86 -0.33
N GLY A 774 22.85 -11.53 0.75
CA GLY A 774 23.75 -12.37 1.53
C GLY A 774 24.13 -13.66 0.79
N CYS A 775 25.42 -13.99 0.78
CA CYS A 775 26.02 -15.21 0.26
C CYS A 775 26.93 -15.85 1.33
N LEU A 776 27.38 -17.08 1.09
CA LEU A 776 28.26 -17.84 2.00
C LEU A 776 29.60 -18.12 1.33
N ASP A 777 30.68 -18.03 2.10
CA ASP A 777 32.00 -18.50 1.70
C ASP A 777 32.10 -20.02 1.80
N GLU A 778 31.85 -20.72 0.68
CA GLU A 778 31.98 -22.17 0.56
C GLU A 778 33.46 -22.64 0.65
N LEU A 779 34.43 -21.77 0.35
CA LEU A 779 35.87 -22.10 0.44
C LEU A 779 36.36 -22.13 1.90
N GLY A 780 35.70 -21.38 2.78
CA GLY A 780 36.07 -21.29 4.20
C GLY A 780 37.39 -20.55 4.41
N VAL A 781 37.67 -19.57 3.57
CA VAL A 781 38.86 -18.72 3.65
C VAL A 781 38.66 -17.55 4.61
N LEU A 782 37.43 -17.04 4.74
CA LEU A 782 37.10 -15.91 5.61
C LEU A 782 37.09 -16.34 7.09
N GLU A 783 37.76 -15.56 7.94
CA GLU A 783 37.73 -15.72 9.40
C GLU A 783 36.49 -15.08 10.02
N TYR A 784 36.23 -15.40 11.28
CA TYR A 784 35.15 -14.77 12.03
C TYR A 784 35.40 -13.26 12.18
N GLY A 785 34.40 -12.44 11.89
CA GLY A 785 34.52 -10.98 11.84
C GLY A 785 34.89 -10.43 10.46
N GLN A 786 35.22 -11.29 9.48
CA GLN A 786 35.53 -10.86 8.11
C GLN A 786 34.33 -11.01 7.17
N CYS A 787 34.36 -10.31 6.04
CA CYS A 787 33.47 -10.52 4.90
C CYS A 787 34.20 -10.27 3.57
N PHE A 788 33.62 -10.73 2.46
CA PHE A 788 34.09 -10.38 1.12
C PHE A 788 33.00 -9.62 0.36
N ILE A 789 33.41 -8.54 -0.30
CA ILE A 789 32.52 -7.66 -1.07
C ILE A 789 33.24 -7.19 -2.33
N GLN A 790 32.64 -7.47 -3.47
CA GLN A 790 33.05 -6.91 -4.76
C GLN A 790 31.84 -6.23 -5.38
N VAL A 791 31.97 -4.94 -5.71
CA VAL A 791 30.86 -4.15 -6.26
C VAL A 791 31.10 -3.85 -7.73
N SER A 792 30.02 -3.85 -8.51
CA SER A 792 30.04 -3.38 -9.88
C SER A 792 29.94 -1.86 -9.95
N THR A 793 30.59 -1.30 -10.98
CA THR A 793 30.40 0.10 -11.35
C THR A 793 29.39 0.17 -12.51
N PRO A 794 28.28 0.93 -12.39
CA PRO A 794 27.31 1.05 -13.46
C PRO A 794 27.98 1.69 -14.69
N SER A 795 27.83 1.03 -15.84
CA SER A 795 28.38 1.50 -17.12
C SER A 795 27.28 1.53 -18.17
N LEU A 796 27.06 2.71 -18.77
CA LEU A 796 26.09 2.90 -19.85
C LEU A 796 26.50 2.19 -21.14
N ALA A 797 27.79 1.87 -21.31
CA ALA A 797 28.29 1.14 -22.47
C ALA A 797 27.63 -0.26 -22.60
N ASN A 798 27.22 -0.87 -21.49
CA ASN A 798 26.53 -2.16 -21.49
C ASN A 798 25.21 -2.13 -22.28
N CYS A 799 24.56 -0.97 -22.39
CA CYS A 799 23.34 -0.80 -23.18
C CYS A 799 23.56 -1.03 -24.69
N PHE A 800 24.80 -0.97 -25.16
CA PHE A 800 25.17 -1.07 -26.59
C PHE A 800 25.73 -2.45 -26.97
N SER A 801 25.81 -3.39 -26.03
CA SER A 801 26.38 -4.73 -26.23
C SER A 801 25.76 -5.54 -27.38
N LYS A 802 24.54 -5.21 -27.81
CA LYS A 802 23.83 -5.87 -28.92
C LYS A 802 24.11 -5.28 -30.31
N HIS A 803 24.87 -4.18 -30.40
CA HIS A 803 25.09 -3.44 -31.66
C HIS A 803 26.22 -4.03 -32.51
N GLY A 804 26.91 -5.07 -32.04
CA GLY A 804 27.95 -5.79 -32.76
C GLY A 804 29.05 -6.33 -31.84
N PRO A 805 29.95 -7.20 -32.36
CA PRO A 805 31.07 -7.75 -31.58
C PRO A 805 32.03 -6.66 -31.05
N GLU A 806 32.16 -5.54 -31.77
CA GLU A 806 32.96 -4.37 -31.35
C GLU A 806 32.44 -3.68 -30.08
N PHE A 807 31.17 -3.94 -29.72
CA PHE A 807 30.51 -3.44 -28.52
C PHE A 807 30.39 -4.50 -27.41
N ALA A 808 30.86 -5.73 -27.64
CA ALA A 808 30.74 -6.85 -26.70
C ALA A 808 31.80 -6.82 -25.58
N GLU A 809 32.97 -6.23 -25.83
CA GLU A 809 34.02 -5.99 -24.82
C GLU A 809 33.71 -4.75 -23.97
N SER A 810 32.66 -4.81 -23.16
CA SER A 810 32.51 -3.82 -22.10
C SER A 810 33.44 -4.18 -20.93
N THR A 811 34.42 -3.31 -20.63
CA THR A 811 35.25 -3.41 -19.43
C THR A 811 34.35 -3.30 -18.19
N LYS A 812 34.01 -4.44 -17.59
CA LYS A 812 33.31 -4.50 -16.30
C LYS A 812 34.28 -4.07 -15.21
N ASN A 813 34.18 -2.81 -14.78
CA ASN A 813 34.97 -2.29 -13.67
C ASN A 813 34.39 -2.79 -12.36
N PHE A 814 35.05 -3.78 -11.77
CA PHE A 814 34.77 -4.28 -10.44
C PHE A 814 35.72 -3.66 -9.43
N HIS A 815 35.20 -3.31 -8.27
CA HIS A 815 35.99 -2.80 -7.15
C HIS A 815 35.82 -3.74 -5.96
N VAL A 816 36.93 -4.32 -5.49
CA VAL A 816 36.95 -5.08 -4.24
C VAL A 816 37.01 -4.08 -3.09
N VAL A 817 36.07 -4.19 -2.14
CA VAL A 817 36.03 -3.33 -0.97
C VAL A 817 36.92 -3.94 0.10
N GLU A 818 37.84 -3.14 0.65
CA GLU A 818 38.73 -3.54 1.73
C GLU A 818 38.59 -2.56 2.91
N GLY A 819 38.80 -3.06 4.13
CA GLY A 819 38.78 -2.27 5.35
C GLY A 819 37.51 -2.45 6.18
N THR A 820 37.27 -1.54 7.13
CA THR A 820 36.15 -1.67 8.07
C THR A 820 34.83 -1.33 7.38
N VAL A 821 33.83 -2.19 7.54
CA VAL A 821 32.50 -1.99 6.97
C VAL A 821 31.40 -2.16 8.01
N ILE A 822 30.28 -1.49 7.79
CA ILE A 822 29.06 -1.67 8.58
C ILE A 822 28.06 -2.47 7.76
N ILE A 823 27.42 -3.44 8.40
CA ILE A 823 26.27 -4.13 7.85
C ILE A 823 25.04 -3.99 8.75
N ALA A 824 23.86 -3.86 8.14
CA ALA A 824 22.58 -3.84 8.85
C ALA A 824 21.47 -4.46 8.01
N LYS A 825 20.53 -5.16 8.64
CA LYS A 825 19.37 -5.77 7.97
C LYS A 825 18.07 -5.18 8.51
N ASN A 826 17.21 -4.72 7.60
CA ASN A 826 15.90 -4.18 7.99
C ASN A 826 14.86 -5.29 8.22
N PRO A 827 13.95 -5.13 9.20
CA PRO A 827 13.96 -4.09 10.23
C PRO A 827 15.08 -4.35 11.26
N CYS A 828 15.82 -3.31 11.62
CA CYS A 828 16.84 -3.33 12.69
C CYS A 828 16.40 -2.42 13.82
N LEU A 829 16.39 -2.92 15.06
CA LEU A 829 15.92 -2.18 16.23
C LEU A 829 16.87 -2.32 17.42
N HIS A 830 17.56 -3.45 17.54
CA HIS A 830 18.56 -3.62 18.57
C HIS A 830 19.87 -2.98 18.10
N PRO A 831 20.59 -2.18 18.89
CA PRO A 831 21.86 -1.61 18.44
C PRO A 831 22.94 -2.64 18.08
N GLY A 832 22.81 -3.89 18.54
CA GLY A 832 23.64 -5.03 18.11
C GLY A 832 23.31 -5.58 16.71
N ASP A 833 22.22 -5.14 16.09
CA ASP A 833 21.84 -5.47 14.71
C ASP A 833 22.74 -4.78 13.68
N ILE A 834 23.42 -3.70 14.08
CA ILE A 834 24.51 -3.11 13.32
C ILE A 834 25.77 -3.91 13.65
N ARG A 835 26.31 -4.58 12.64
CA ARG A 835 27.58 -5.31 12.76
C ARG A 835 28.67 -4.53 12.05
N ILE A 836 29.82 -4.44 12.69
CA ILE A 836 31.06 -3.92 12.14
C ILE A 836 31.93 -5.13 11.82
N LEU A 837 32.26 -5.28 10.55
CA LEU A 837 33.06 -6.37 10.00
C LEU A 837 34.28 -5.81 9.26
N GLU A 838 35.24 -6.67 8.96
CA GLU A 838 36.40 -6.34 8.12
C GLU A 838 36.22 -6.94 6.73
N ALA A 839 36.08 -6.09 5.71
CA ALA A 839 36.09 -6.51 4.32
C ALA A 839 37.52 -6.81 3.89
N VAL A 840 37.75 -8.02 3.37
CA VAL A 840 39.08 -8.49 2.94
C VAL A 840 39.03 -9.00 1.51
N ASP A 841 40.09 -8.78 0.75
CA ASP A 841 40.22 -9.38 -0.58
C ASP A 841 40.57 -10.88 -0.47
N ALA A 842 39.71 -11.70 -1.08
CA ALA A 842 39.87 -13.13 -1.17
C ALA A 842 39.81 -13.53 -2.65
N PRO A 843 40.95 -13.80 -3.32
CA PRO A 843 40.98 -14.07 -4.76
C PRO A 843 40.02 -15.18 -5.23
N GLY A 844 39.81 -16.21 -4.40
CA GLY A 844 38.87 -17.30 -4.69
C GLY A 844 37.39 -16.88 -4.71
N LEU A 845 37.05 -15.72 -4.15
CA LEU A 845 35.67 -15.21 -4.04
C LEU A 845 35.33 -14.12 -5.07
N ARG A 846 36.30 -13.66 -5.87
CA ARG A 846 36.11 -12.55 -6.85
C ARG A 846 35.10 -12.78 -7.96
N HIS A 847 34.63 -14.01 -8.12
CA HIS A 847 33.53 -14.35 -9.02
C HIS A 847 32.14 -13.97 -8.45
N LEU A 848 32.06 -13.71 -7.14
CA LEU A 848 30.87 -13.26 -6.44
C LEU A 848 30.82 -11.73 -6.43
N VAL A 849 29.93 -11.16 -7.25
CA VAL A 849 29.81 -9.70 -7.48
C VAL A 849 28.43 -9.21 -7.08
N ASP A 850 28.36 -8.02 -6.47
CA ASP A 850 27.12 -7.39 -5.97
C ASP A 850 26.38 -8.27 -4.94
N CYS A 851 27.14 -8.98 -4.11
CA CYS A 851 26.66 -9.70 -2.94
C CYS A 851 27.61 -9.51 -1.75
N LEU A 852 27.09 -9.80 -0.55
CA LEU A 852 27.84 -9.78 0.70
C LEU A 852 28.13 -11.22 1.10
N VAL A 853 29.41 -11.62 1.08
CA VAL A 853 29.81 -13.00 1.38
C VAL A 853 30.20 -13.12 2.86
N PHE A 854 29.50 -13.98 3.58
CA PHE A 854 29.71 -14.24 5.00
C PHE A 854 30.64 -15.44 5.25
N PRO A 855 31.41 -15.42 6.35
CA PRO A 855 32.27 -16.53 6.74
C PRO A 855 31.44 -17.70 7.25
N GLN A 856 31.91 -18.93 6.98
CA GLN A 856 31.38 -20.15 7.60
C GLN A 856 32.07 -20.52 8.93
N LYS A 857 33.00 -19.67 9.40
CA LYS A 857 33.75 -19.83 10.66
C LYS A 857 33.18 -18.95 11.77
N GLY A 858 33.50 -19.31 13.01
CA GLY A 858 33.10 -18.57 14.22
C GLY A 858 32.08 -19.31 15.09
N ASP A 859 31.68 -18.66 16.17
CA ASP A 859 30.78 -19.24 17.17
C ASP A 859 29.30 -19.05 16.83
N ARG A 860 28.96 -17.99 16.09
CA ARG A 860 27.61 -17.61 15.70
C ARG A 860 27.65 -16.96 14.32
N PRO A 861 26.75 -17.29 13.38
CA PRO A 861 26.78 -16.69 12.04
C PRO A 861 26.38 -15.21 12.10
N HIS A 862 27.11 -14.36 11.38
CA HIS A 862 26.85 -12.91 11.34
C HIS A 862 25.46 -12.55 10.80
N THR A 863 24.85 -13.43 9.99
CA THR A 863 23.46 -13.31 9.54
C THR A 863 22.49 -13.33 10.73
N ASP A 864 22.64 -14.28 11.64
CA ASP A 864 21.82 -14.38 12.85
C ASP A 864 22.12 -13.23 13.84
N GLU A 865 23.36 -12.76 13.89
CA GLU A 865 23.70 -11.58 14.70
C GLU A 865 23.02 -10.30 14.19
N ALA A 866 22.75 -10.20 12.88
CA ALA A 866 22.11 -9.07 12.23
C ALA A 866 20.59 -9.29 12.12
N SER A 867 19.83 -9.02 13.19
CA SER A 867 18.36 -9.12 13.20
C SER A 867 17.80 -10.55 12.98
N GLY A 868 18.55 -11.59 13.40
CA GLY A 868 18.11 -12.99 13.30
C GLY A 868 17.89 -13.44 11.85
N SER A 869 18.74 -12.96 10.95
CA SER A 869 18.62 -13.14 9.50
C SER A 869 19.14 -14.51 9.05
N ASP A 870 18.73 -14.93 7.86
CA ASP A 870 19.24 -16.11 7.17
C ASP A 870 19.78 -15.73 5.78
N LEU A 871 20.13 -16.74 4.97
CA LEU A 871 20.58 -16.57 3.58
C LEU A 871 19.49 -16.96 2.58
N ASP A 872 18.21 -16.74 2.92
CA ASP A 872 17.09 -17.12 2.05
C ASP A 872 16.66 -16.04 1.02
N GLY A 873 17.48 -14.99 0.90
CA GLY A 873 17.37 -13.86 -0.02
C GLY A 873 17.25 -12.50 0.66
N ASP A 874 17.67 -12.41 1.94
CA ASP A 874 17.71 -11.15 2.68
C ASP A 874 18.76 -10.18 2.10
N LEU A 875 18.40 -8.90 2.08
CA LEU A 875 19.26 -7.79 1.65
C LEU A 875 19.83 -7.05 2.86
N TYR A 876 21.13 -6.78 2.80
CA TYR A 876 21.89 -6.09 3.83
C TYR A 876 22.32 -4.72 3.32
N PHE A 877 22.09 -3.68 4.12
CA PHE A 877 22.74 -2.40 3.91
C PHE A 877 24.19 -2.56 4.29
N VAL A 878 25.09 -2.25 3.37
CA VAL A 878 26.53 -2.24 3.61
C VAL A 878 27.10 -0.89 3.25
N THR A 879 27.97 -0.34 4.09
CA THR A 879 28.69 0.91 3.82
C THR A 879 30.13 0.80 4.31
N TRP A 880 31.05 1.33 3.52
CA TRP A 880 32.47 1.48 3.86
C TRP A 880 32.88 2.95 4.06
N ASP A 881 31.88 3.84 4.10
CA ASP A 881 32.04 5.25 4.48
C ASP A 881 32.51 5.41 5.92
N GLU A 882 33.78 5.80 6.11
CA GLU A 882 34.42 5.96 7.42
C GLU A 882 33.68 6.94 8.35
N GLU A 883 32.94 7.93 7.81
CA GLU A 883 32.17 8.87 8.64
C GLU A 883 30.94 8.22 9.29
N LEU A 884 30.44 7.13 8.71
CA LEU A 884 29.29 6.38 9.24
C LEU A 884 29.72 5.25 10.19
N ILE A 885 31.00 4.88 10.22
CA ILE A 885 31.52 3.82 11.11
C ILE A 885 31.49 4.34 12.56
N PRO A 886 30.84 3.60 13.49
CA PRO A 886 30.86 3.97 14.90
C PRO A 886 32.29 4.18 15.41
N PRO A 887 32.56 5.24 16.20
CA PRO A 887 33.92 5.54 16.68
C PRO A 887 34.57 4.40 17.47
N SER A 888 33.77 3.53 18.10
CA SER A 888 34.27 2.35 18.80
C SER A 888 34.95 1.33 17.89
N LYS A 889 34.64 1.34 16.57
CA LYS A 889 34.98 0.32 15.57
C LYS A 889 34.70 -1.12 16.03
N ARG A 890 33.78 -1.29 16.99
CA ARG A 890 33.42 -2.57 17.60
C ARG A 890 31.91 -2.75 17.61
N SER A 891 31.49 -3.93 17.17
CA SER A 891 30.09 -4.35 17.21
C SER A 891 29.57 -4.43 18.65
N TRP A 892 28.32 -4.03 18.87
CA TRP A 892 27.67 -4.27 20.15
C TRP A 892 27.24 -5.74 20.28
N MET A 893 26.90 -6.18 21.51
CA MET A 893 26.47 -7.55 21.72
C MET A 893 25.13 -7.79 20.98
N PRO A 894 25.05 -8.79 20.08
CA PRO A 894 23.83 -9.05 19.34
C PRO A 894 22.76 -9.64 20.26
N MET A 895 21.49 -9.33 19.98
CA MET A 895 20.37 -9.93 20.71
C MET A 895 20.33 -11.45 20.46
N GLN A 896 19.80 -12.21 21.42
CA GLN A 896 19.54 -13.64 21.21
C GLN A 896 18.20 -13.82 20.49
N TYR A 897 18.26 -14.24 19.23
CA TYR A 897 17.11 -14.46 18.36
C TYR A 897 16.56 -15.88 18.51
N ALA A 898 16.29 -16.31 19.75
CA ALA A 898 15.77 -17.65 20.01
C ALA A 898 14.38 -17.81 19.38
N PRO A 899 14.15 -18.84 18.54
CA PRO A 899 12.86 -19.05 17.91
C PRO A 899 11.79 -19.30 18.98
N ALA A 900 10.68 -18.58 18.87
CA ALA A 900 9.56 -18.77 19.79
C ALA A 900 9.01 -20.21 19.69
N GLU A 901 8.63 -20.80 20.83
CA GLU A 901 8.01 -22.12 20.85
C GLU A 901 6.76 -22.17 19.97
N ALA A 902 6.85 -22.97 18.90
CA ALA A 902 5.79 -23.12 17.93
C ALA A 902 4.65 -23.95 18.53
N LYS A 903 3.43 -23.38 18.61
CA LYS A 903 2.24 -24.11 19.07
C LYS A 903 1.92 -25.23 18.09
N LYS A 904 2.05 -26.49 18.52
CA LYS A 904 1.73 -27.68 17.71
C LYS A 904 0.35 -28.21 18.09
N LEU A 905 -0.47 -28.54 17.11
CA LEU A 905 -1.71 -29.26 17.33
C LEU A 905 -1.42 -30.76 17.59
N PRO A 906 -2.25 -31.46 18.38
CA PRO A 906 -2.12 -32.91 18.56
C PRO A 906 -2.49 -33.68 17.29
N ARG A 907 -3.29 -33.08 16.40
CA ARG A 907 -3.77 -33.62 15.14
C ARG A 907 -3.18 -32.88 13.92
N PRO A 908 -3.29 -33.43 12.70
CA PRO A 908 -3.01 -32.70 11.47
C PRO A 908 -3.84 -31.41 11.33
N VAL A 909 -3.25 -30.42 10.66
CA VAL A 909 -3.88 -29.12 10.40
C VAL A 909 -5.02 -29.29 9.38
N LYS A 910 -6.19 -28.71 9.68
CA LYS A 910 -7.36 -28.65 8.79
C LYS A 910 -7.50 -27.25 8.19
N ASN A 911 -8.25 -27.14 7.10
CA ASN A 911 -8.55 -25.85 6.46
C ASN A 911 -9.22 -24.85 7.43
N SER A 912 -10.08 -25.31 8.33
CA SER A 912 -10.70 -24.46 9.35
C SER A 912 -9.68 -23.80 10.28
N ASP A 913 -8.60 -24.51 10.63
CA ASP A 913 -7.56 -23.97 11.50
C ASP A 913 -6.78 -22.84 10.79
N ILE A 914 -6.54 -22.99 9.48
CA ILE A 914 -5.88 -21.98 8.65
C ILE A 914 -6.73 -20.71 8.55
N ILE A 915 -8.05 -20.87 8.36
CA ILE A 915 -9.00 -19.75 8.35
C ILE A 915 -9.04 -19.05 9.72
N ASP A 916 -9.13 -19.81 10.80
CA ASP A 916 -9.11 -19.26 12.16
C ASP A 916 -7.78 -18.57 12.47
N PHE A 917 -6.66 -19.04 11.92
CA PHE A 917 -5.36 -18.38 12.04
C PHE A 917 -5.33 -17.04 11.28
N PHE A 918 -5.87 -17.01 10.05
CA PHE A 918 -5.98 -15.79 9.25
C PHE A 918 -6.82 -14.72 9.96
N THR A 919 -8.01 -15.07 10.44
CA THR A 919 -8.92 -14.13 11.12
C THR A 919 -8.36 -13.66 12.46
N LYS A 920 -7.67 -14.54 13.22
CA LYS A 920 -6.97 -14.15 14.45
C LYS A 920 -5.86 -13.14 14.16
N ASN A 921 -5.05 -13.37 13.13
CA ASN A 921 -3.97 -12.45 12.76
C ASN A 921 -4.49 -11.04 12.44
N MET A 922 -5.62 -10.92 11.74
CA MET A 922 -6.21 -9.62 11.40
C MET A 922 -6.53 -8.76 12.64
N VAL A 923 -6.84 -9.38 13.77
CA VAL A 923 -7.15 -8.65 15.02
C VAL A 923 -5.88 -8.21 15.75
N SER A 924 -4.79 -8.94 15.60
CA SER A 924 -3.65 -8.94 16.52
C SER A 924 -2.33 -8.47 15.93
N GLU A 925 -2.33 -7.90 14.72
CA GLU A 925 -1.10 -7.49 14.06
C GLU A 925 -0.55 -6.19 14.69
N HIS A 926 0.56 -6.32 15.43
CA HIS A 926 1.17 -5.19 16.16
C HIS A 926 2.57 -4.80 15.66
N LEU A 927 3.15 -5.48 14.66
CA LEU A 927 4.56 -5.26 14.27
C LEU A 927 4.85 -3.79 13.91
N GLY A 928 4.03 -3.19 13.03
CA GLY A 928 4.20 -1.79 12.67
C GLY A 928 4.02 -0.83 13.85
N ALA A 929 3.10 -1.14 14.77
CA ALA A 929 2.90 -0.35 15.99
C ALA A 929 4.10 -0.45 16.96
N ILE A 930 4.72 -1.63 17.08
CA ILE A 930 5.92 -1.87 17.89
C ILE A 930 7.11 -1.12 17.30
N CYS A 931 7.35 -1.22 15.99
CA CYS A 931 8.42 -0.46 15.32
C CYS A 931 8.24 1.06 15.46
N ASN A 932 7.01 1.55 15.32
CA ASN A 932 6.71 2.97 15.53
C ASN A 932 6.94 3.38 16.99
N ALA A 933 6.55 2.54 17.96
CA ALA A 933 6.82 2.81 19.36
C ALA A 933 8.32 2.87 19.66
N HIS A 934 9.11 1.98 19.07
CA HIS A 934 10.56 1.99 19.21
C HIS A 934 11.15 3.32 18.74
N VAL A 935 10.74 3.82 17.57
CA VAL A 935 11.19 5.12 17.05
C VAL A 935 10.87 6.25 18.03
N VAL A 936 9.69 6.27 18.63
CA VAL A 936 9.31 7.31 19.60
C VAL A 936 10.15 7.22 20.88
N HIS A 937 10.27 6.05 21.50
CA HIS A 937 11.03 5.91 22.75
C HIS A 937 12.53 6.17 22.53
N ALA A 938 13.08 5.75 21.38
CA ALA A 938 14.46 6.06 21.02
C ALA A 938 14.67 7.56 20.76
N ASP A 939 13.67 8.28 20.28
CA ASP A 939 13.75 9.72 20.09
C ASP A 939 13.66 10.49 21.42
N LEU A 940 12.86 10.02 22.38
CA LEU A 940 12.67 10.64 23.69
C LEU A 940 13.80 10.37 24.69
N SER A 941 14.46 9.22 24.62
CA SER A 941 15.50 8.82 25.59
C SER A 941 16.87 9.36 25.20
N ASP A 942 17.65 9.90 26.12
CA ASP A 942 19.04 10.32 25.86
C ASP A 942 19.93 9.13 25.44
N TYR A 943 19.62 7.91 25.90
CA TYR A 943 20.30 6.67 25.53
C TYR A 943 19.87 6.12 24.16
N GLY A 944 18.90 6.76 23.49
CA GLY A 944 18.45 6.37 22.16
C GLY A 944 17.89 4.95 22.12
N ALA A 945 18.37 4.14 21.18
CA ALA A 945 17.97 2.73 21.05
C ALA A 945 18.57 1.80 22.12
N MET A 946 19.50 2.29 22.96
CA MET A 946 20.04 1.52 24.08
C MET A 946 19.14 1.59 25.33
N ASP A 947 18.07 2.39 25.31
CA ASP A 947 17.09 2.45 26.40
C ASP A 947 16.39 1.10 26.62
N ASP A 948 16.15 0.73 27.88
CA ASP A 948 15.50 -0.53 28.24
C ASP A 948 14.13 -0.73 27.57
N LYS A 949 13.37 0.35 27.36
CA LYS A 949 12.09 0.28 26.62
C LYS A 949 12.31 -0.08 25.16
N CYS A 950 13.36 0.46 24.53
CA CYS A 950 13.74 0.17 23.16
C CYS A 950 14.21 -1.28 23.02
N LEU A 951 15.05 -1.76 23.95
CA LEU A 951 15.52 -3.16 23.99
C LEU A 951 14.35 -4.14 24.18
N HIS A 952 13.38 -3.81 25.03
CA HIS A 952 12.16 -4.61 25.19
C HIS A 952 11.31 -4.59 23.90
N LEU A 953 11.14 -3.43 23.26
CA LEU A 953 10.42 -3.32 21.99
C LEU A 953 11.10 -4.11 20.87
N ALA A 954 12.44 -4.13 20.81
CA ALA A 954 13.20 -4.94 19.86
C ALA A 954 12.93 -6.45 20.06
N LYS A 955 12.91 -6.93 21.31
CA LYS A 955 12.52 -8.32 21.63
C LYS A 955 11.10 -8.65 21.17
N LEU A 956 10.14 -7.75 21.43
CA LEU A 956 8.75 -7.93 21.00
C LEU A 956 8.61 -7.92 19.47
N ALA A 957 9.37 -7.08 18.78
CA ALA A 957 9.40 -7.01 17.32
C ALA A 957 9.94 -8.30 16.70
N ALA A 958 11.03 -8.86 17.23
CA ALA A 958 11.58 -10.13 16.76
C ALA A 958 10.55 -11.27 16.83
N ILE A 959 9.83 -11.38 17.96
CA ILE A 959 8.76 -12.37 18.11
C ILE A 959 7.61 -12.10 17.11
N ALA A 960 7.28 -10.83 16.86
CA ALA A 960 6.22 -10.45 15.94
C ALA A 960 6.59 -10.70 14.46
N VAL A 961 7.85 -10.57 14.07
CA VAL A 961 8.35 -10.92 12.72
C VAL A 961 8.15 -12.41 12.45
N ASP A 962 8.39 -13.24 13.47
CA ASP A 962 8.25 -14.69 13.40
C ASP A 962 6.81 -15.19 13.59
N PHE A 963 5.85 -14.31 13.92
CA PHE A 963 4.45 -14.70 14.08
C PHE A 963 3.89 -15.51 12.89
N PRO A 964 4.10 -15.13 11.62
CA PRO A 964 3.59 -15.90 10.48
C PRO A 964 4.19 -17.31 10.38
N LYS A 965 5.33 -17.57 11.03
CA LYS A 965 5.99 -18.88 11.07
C LYS A 965 5.69 -19.64 12.36
N THR A 966 5.51 -18.98 13.50
CA THR A 966 5.39 -19.62 14.83
C THR A 966 3.95 -19.68 15.34
N GLY A 967 3.15 -18.68 14.96
CA GLY A 967 1.79 -18.44 15.46
C GLY A 967 1.74 -17.81 16.86
N LYS A 968 2.86 -17.32 17.40
CA LYS A 968 2.91 -16.72 18.75
C LYS A 968 2.52 -15.24 18.72
N LEU A 969 1.33 -14.96 19.24
CA LEU A 969 0.79 -13.60 19.35
C LEU A 969 1.65 -12.75 20.29
N VAL A 970 1.91 -11.51 19.87
CA VAL A 970 2.59 -10.50 20.68
C VAL A 970 1.59 -9.39 21.00
N SER A 971 1.50 -9.02 22.27
CA SER A 971 0.77 -7.85 22.73
C SER A 971 1.76 -6.84 23.29
N MET A 972 1.67 -5.60 22.84
CA MET A 972 2.50 -4.52 23.35
C MET A 972 1.96 -4.05 24.72
N PRO A 973 2.77 -4.10 25.79
CA PRO A 973 2.39 -3.59 27.10
C PRO A 973 1.91 -2.12 27.04
N PRO A 974 0.88 -1.72 27.81
CA PRO A 974 0.38 -0.34 27.81
C PRO A 974 1.46 0.71 28.07
N ALA A 975 2.43 0.41 28.95
CA ALA A 975 3.54 1.30 29.29
C ALA A 975 4.48 1.62 28.11
N LEU A 976 4.53 0.75 27.09
CA LEU A 976 5.35 0.95 25.90
C LEU A 976 4.58 1.63 24.76
N LYS A 977 3.27 1.86 24.90
CA LYS A 977 2.46 2.55 23.89
C LYS A 977 2.77 4.05 23.91
N PRO A 978 3.26 4.65 22.81
CA PRO A 978 3.51 6.08 22.76
C PRO A 978 2.22 6.88 22.81
N LYS A 979 2.26 7.99 23.55
CA LYS A 979 1.14 8.93 23.69
C LYS A 979 1.22 10.07 22.66
N MET A 980 2.43 10.53 22.42
CA MET A 980 2.81 11.54 21.44
C MET A 980 3.82 10.94 20.48
N TYR A 981 3.93 11.48 19.28
CA TYR A 981 4.85 11.06 18.23
C TYR A 981 5.78 12.22 17.87
N PRO A 982 6.98 11.99 17.37
CA PRO A 982 7.82 13.08 16.88
C PRO A 982 7.24 13.67 15.59
N ASP A 983 7.50 14.95 15.37
CA ASP A 983 7.04 15.74 14.21
C ASP A 983 7.37 15.09 12.86
N PHE A 984 8.54 14.45 12.74
CA PHE A 984 8.94 13.75 11.52
C PHE A 984 8.10 12.53 11.15
N MET A 985 7.26 12.01 12.06
CA MET A 985 6.33 10.91 11.74
C MET A 985 5.04 11.39 11.04
N GLY A 986 4.90 12.68 10.76
CA GLY A 986 3.78 13.23 9.99
C GLY A 986 2.41 13.07 10.69
N LYS A 987 2.42 12.90 12.02
CA LYS A 987 1.18 12.90 12.81
C LYS A 987 0.65 14.33 12.96
N PRO A 988 -0.68 14.50 13.13
CA PRO A 988 -1.25 15.82 13.37
C PRO A 988 -0.55 16.53 14.52
N HIS A 989 -0.37 17.86 14.43
CA HIS A 989 0.42 18.65 15.40
C HIS A 989 0.08 18.41 16.88
N PHE A 990 -1.17 18.05 17.20
CA PHE A 990 -1.61 17.79 18.58
C PHE A 990 -1.15 16.44 19.13
N GLN A 991 -0.88 15.47 18.25
CA GLN A 991 -0.32 14.17 18.58
C GLN A 991 1.19 14.15 18.36
N SER A 992 1.78 15.33 18.08
CA SER A 992 3.17 15.47 17.68
C SER A 992 3.95 16.35 18.66
N TYR A 993 5.20 16.03 18.92
CA TYR A 993 6.15 16.90 19.60
C TYR A 993 7.33 17.21 18.67
N LYS A 994 7.95 18.38 18.84
CA LYS A 994 9.14 18.77 18.07
C LYS A 994 10.33 17.93 18.54
N SER A 995 10.83 17.02 17.71
CA SER A 995 12.04 16.26 18.05
C SER A 995 13.27 17.16 17.99
N ASN A 996 14.09 17.12 19.05
CA ASN A 996 15.36 17.84 19.12
C ASN A 996 16.55 17.00 18.61
N LYS A 997 16.33 15.73 18.29
CA LYS A 997 17.35 14.84 17.75
C LYS A 997 17.55 15.03 16.26
N ILE A 998 18.60 14.38 15.73
CA ILE A 998 18.95 14.43 14.31
C ILE A 998 17.77 14.22 13.36
N LEU A 999 16.92 13.20 13.59
CA LEU A 999 15.77 12.92 12.71
C LEU A 999 14.77 14.09 12.61
N GLY A 1000 14.49 14.76 13.73
CA GLY A 1000 13.65 15.96 13.73
C GLY A 1000 14.31 17.13 13.00
N LYS A 1001 15.63 17.34 13.20
CA LYS A 1001 16.39 18.41 12.53
C LYS A 1001 16.39 18.24 11.01
N ILE A 1002 16.72 17.04 10.53
CA ILE A 1002 16.80 16.76 9.11
C ILE A 1002 15.41 16.76 8.44
N TYR A 1003 14.37 16.30 9.14
CA TYR A 1003 12.99 16.35 8.64
C TYR A 1003 12.53 17.78 8.38
N ARG A 1004 12.76 18.70 9.32
CA ARG A 1004 12.38 20.10 9.16
C ARG A 1004 13.13 20.76 8.00
N LYS A 1005 14.44 20.52 7.88
CA LYS A 1005 15.23 20.96 6.71
C LYS A 1005 14.68 20.43 5.40
N ALA A 1006 14.36 19.13 5.32
CA ALA A 1006 13.80 18.52 4.12
C ALA A 1006 12.40 19.08 3.79
N LYS A 1007 11.61 19.38 4.83
CA LYS A 1007 10.31 20.02 4.70
C LYS A 1007 10.44 21.43 4.14
N ASP A 1008 11.36 22.24 4.65
CA ASP A 1008 11.60 23.60 4.17
C ASP A 1008 12.02 23.59 2.69
N ALA A 1009 12.85 22.63 2.26
CA ALA A 1009 13.22 22.44 0.86
C ALA A 1009 12.01 22.01 -0.01
N SER A 1010 11.15 21.12 0.50
CA SER A 1010 9.98 20.62 -0.23
C SER A 1010 8.85 21.67 -0.35
N ASP A 1011 8.60 22.45 0.71
CA ASP A 1011 7.53 23.45 0.77
C ASP A 1011 7.82 24.66 -0.15
N GLY A 1012 9.11 24.98 -0.40
CA GLY A 1012 9.52 25.96 -1.40
C GLY A 1012 9.22 25.55 -2.85
N GLU A 1013 9.03 24.26 -3.10
CA GLU A 1013 8.82 23.70 -4.44
C GLU A 1013 7.34 23.40 -4.76
N ILE A 1014 6.52 23.01 -3.78
CA ILE A 1014 5.08 22.74 -4.01
C ILE A 1014 4.35 23.99 -4.51
N GLY A 1015 4.83 25.19 -4.14
CA GLY A 1015 4.33 26.47 -4.65
C GLY A 1015 4.81 26.83 -6.07
N SER A 1016 5.91 26.26 -6.56
CA SER A 1016 6.49 26.57 -7.89
C SER A 1016 6.25 25.47 -8.94
N ALA A 1017 6.06 24.22 -8.51
CA ALA A 1017 5.70 23.11 -9.39
C ALA A 1017 4.24 23.18 -9.90
N SER A 1018 3.36 23.88 -9.18
CA SER A 1018 1.99 24.15 -9.62
C SER A 1018 1.89 25.20 -10.74
N ASP A 1019 2.98 25.90 -11.06
CA ASP A 1019 2.99 27.07 -11.94
C ASP A 1019 3.61 26.84 -13.33
N SER A 1020 3.89 25.59 -13.73
CA SER A 1020 4.33 25.30 -15.11
C SER A 1020 3.35 24.38 -15.84
N SER A 1021 2.20 24.94 -16.20
CA SER A 1021 1.40 24.41 -17.30
C SER A 1021 2.18 24.59 -18.62
N PHE A 1022 2.99 23.60 -18.99
CA PHE A 1022 3.82 23.64 -20.21
C PHE A 1022 2.93 23.72 -21.46
N THR A 1023 3.24 24.66 -22.35
CA THR A 1023 2.46 24.90 -23.57
C THR A 1023 3.08 24.15 -24.76
N LEU A 1024 2.37 24.10 -25.89
CA LEU A 1024 2.85 23.49 -27.14
C LEU A 1024 4.19 24.08 -27.62
N GLU A 1025 4.51 25.30 -27.19
CA GLU A 1025 5.69 26.07 -27.57
C GLU A 1025 6.98 25.53 -26.93
N ASP A 1026 6.88 24.69 -25.89
CA ASP A 1026 8.03 24.10 -25.18
C ASP A 1026 8.58 22.83 -25.86
N VAL A 1027 7.89 22.27 -26.86
CA VAL A 1027 8.35 21.07 -27.58
C VAL A 1027 9.27 21.46 -28.73
N VAL A 1028 10.57 21.40 -28.50
CA VAL A 1028 11.60 21.70 -29.51
C VAL A 1028 11.91 20.45 -30.34
N TYR A 1029 11.74 20.54 -31.67
CA TYR A 1029 12.12 19.49 -32.61
C TYR A 1029 13.61 19.60 -32.97
N ASP A 1030 14.39 18.59 -32.62
CA ASP A 1030 15.82 18.50 -32.92
C ASP A 1030 16.05 17.97 -34.34
N LYS A 1031 16.59 18.81 -35.22
CA LYS A 1031 16.84 18.46 -36.62
C LYS A 1031 17.99 17.46 -36.77
N ASP A 1032 18.89 17.37 -35.80
CA ASP A 1032 20.05 16.49 -35.86
C ASP A 1032 19.68 15.01 -35.75
N LEU A 1033 18.48 14.72 -35.24
CA LEU A 1033 17.93 13.37 -35.15
C LEU A 1033 17.23 12.93 -36.43
N GLY A 1034 17.13 13.79 -37.45
CA GLY A 1034 16.57 13.47 -38.76
C GLY A 1034 17.60 12.75 -39.65
N ILE A 1035 17.29 11.52 -40.09
CA ILE A 1035 18.12 10.76 -41.02
C ILE A 1035 17.39 10.51 -42.34
N PRO A 1036 18.06 10.65 -43.51
CA PRO A 1036 17.50 10.27 -44.81
C PRO A 1036 17.07 8.80 -44.88
N GLY A 1037 15.88 8.53 -45.42
CA GLY A 1037 15.29 7.17 -45.49
C GLY A 1037 14.43 6.81 -44.27
N SER A 1038 14.25 7.75 -43.33
CA SER A 1038 13.28 7.59 -42.25
C SER A 1038 11.83 7.72 -42.73
N GLU A 1039 11.61 8.33 -43.90
CA GLU A 1039 10.28 8.56 -44.48
C GLU A 1039 9.50 7.25 -44.69
N ASP A 1040 10.22 6.18 -45.07
CA ASP A 1040 9.65 4.85 -45.32
C ASP A 1040 8.99 4.23 -44.07
N PHE A 1041 9.44 4.64 -42.87
CA PHE A 1041 8.98 4.10 -41.59
C PHE A 1041 7.96 5.00 -40.87
N ILE A 1042 7.65 6.21 -41.38
CA ILE A 1042 6.79 7.18 -40.69
C ILE A 1042 5.36 6.63 -40.47
N CYS A 1043 4.79 5.97 -41.48
CA CYS A 1043 3.44 5.41 -41.37
C CYS A 1043 3.36 4.30 -40.30
N GLU A 1044 4.35 3.40 -40.27
CA GLU A 1044 4.46 2.37 -39.24
C GLU A 1044 4.65 3.01 -37.85
N ALA A 1045 5.57 3.96 -37.75
CA ALA A 1045 5.89 4.66 -36.50
C ALA A 1045 4.67 5.38 -35.90
N TRP A 1046 3.85 6.03 -36.74
CA TRP A 1046 2.63 6.70 -36.28
C TRP A 1046 1.62 5.72 -35.69
N ASN A 1047 1.38 4.59 -36.36
CA ASN A 1047 0.47 3.57 -35.87
C ASN A 1047 0.96 2.98 -34.54
N ARG A 1048 2.26 2.71 -34.41
CA ARG A 1048 2.88 2.25 -33.16
C ARG A 1048 2.80 3.29 -32.05
N LYS A 1049 3.01 4.58 -32.34
CA LYS A 1049 2.84 5.67 -31.37
C LYS A 1049 1.42 5.71 -30.83
N CYS A 1050 0.41 5.64 -31.69
CA CYS A 1050 -0.99 5.62 -31.26
C CYS A 1050 -1.31 4.40 -30.38
N GLN A 1051 -0.74 3.23 -30.68
CA GLN A 1051 -0.88 2.05 -29.83
C GLN A 1051 -0.23 2.27 -28.44
N TYR A 1052 0.99 2.79 -28.42
CA TYR A 1052 1.74 3.06 -27.19
C TYR A 1052 1.03 4.08 -26.28
N ASP A 1053 0.63 5.23 -26.83
CA ASP A 1053 -0.04 6.30 -26.08
C ASP A 1053 -1.29 5.78 -25.36
N ARG A 1054 -2.06 4.89 -26.00
CA ARG A 1054 -3.26 4.28 -25.41
C ARG A 1054 -2.92 3.33 -24.28
N GLN A 1055 -1.93 2.46 -24.45
CA GLN A 1055 -1.50 1.54 -23.40
C GLN A 1055 -0.94 2.33 -22.20
N LEU A 1056 -0.18 3.40 -22.45
CA LEU A 1056 0.34 4.28 -21.41
C LEU A 1056 -0.79 5.04 -20.68
N GLN A 1057 -1.78 5.58 -21.39
CA GLN A 1057 -2.97 6.19 -20.78
C GLN A 1057 -3.79 5.18 -19.98
N ALA A 1058 -3.89 3.94 -20.44
CA ALA A 1058 -4.52 2.87 -19.66
C ALA A 1058 -3.75 2.62 -18.36
N LEU A 1059 -2.41 2.61 -18.36
CA LEU A 1059 -1.60 2.53 -17.15
C LEU A 1059 -1.84 3.72 -16.20
N LEU A 1060 -1.86 4.96 -16.72
CA LEU A 1060 -2.15 6.17 -15.95
C LEU A 1060 -3.51 6.06 -15.23
N GLY A 1061 -4.56 5.72 -15.99
CA GLY A 1061 -5.91 5.54 -15.45
C GLY A 1061 -6.03 4.38 -14.47
N GLN A 1062 -5.35 3.27 -14.75
CA GLN A 1062 -5.35 2.06 -13.92
C GLN A 1062 -4.71 2.30 -12.55
N TYR A 1063 -3.56 2.97 -12.53
CA TYR A 1063 -2.80 3.23 -11.32
C TYR A 1063 -3.14 4.57 -10.64
N LYS A 1064 -4.08 5.33 -11.22
CA LYS A 1064 -4.49 6.68 -10.76
C LYS A 1064 -3.32 7.65 -10.66
N VAL A 1065 -2.39 7.54 -11.61
CA VAL A 1065 -1.23 8.41 -11.74
C VAL A 1065 -1.60 9.58 -12.66
N SER A 1066 -1.02 10.76 -12.42
CA SER A 1066 -1.46 11.99 -13.10
C SER A 1066 -0.65 12.27 -14.35
N THR A 1067 0.65 11.97 -14.35
CA THR A 1067 1.56 12.36 -15.43
C THR A 1067 2.37 11.20 -15.99
N GLU A 1068 2.83 11.34 -17.24
CA GLU A 1068 3.61 10.34 -17.96
C GLU A 1068 4.92 10.00 -17.25
N GLU A 1069 5.62 11.02 -16.76
CA GLU A 1069 6.92 10.87 -16.13
C GLU A 1069 6.88 10.00 -14.87
N GLU A 1070 5.79 10.02 -14.10
CA GLU A 1070 5.59 9.13 -12.95
C GLU A 1070 5.58 7.65 -13.34
N VAL A 1071 5.07 7.33 -14.54
CA VAL A 1071 5.03 5.97 -15.09
C VAL A 1071 6.39 5.57 -15.64
N VAL A 1072 7.02 6.47 -16.39
CA VAL A 1072 8.30 6.22 -17.07
C VAL A 1072 9.44 6.02 -16.07
N THR A 1073 9.53 6.91 -15.07
CA THR A 1073 10.55 6.80 -14.01
C THR A 1073 10.15 5.78 -12.93
N GLY A 1074 8.86 5.40 -12.89
CA GLY A 1074 8.30 4.55 -11.85
C GLY A 1074 8.29 5.21 -10.47
N HIS A 1075 8.30 6.55 -10.41
CA HIS A 1075 8.21 7.33 -9.18
C HIS A 1075 6.85 8.04 -9.09
N ILE A 1076 5.99 7.58 -8.17
CA ILE A 1076 4.61 8.08 -8.02
C ILE A 1076 4.55 9.13 -6.91
N TRP A 1077 4.02 10.32 -7.19
CA TRP A 1077 3.69 11.34 -6.18
C TRP A 1077 2.24 11.82 -6.23
N SER A 1078 1.51 11.60 -7.33
CA SER A 1078 0.15 12.13 -7.46
C SER A 1078 -0.91 11.41 -6.63
N LEU A 1079 -0.57 10.28 -6.01
CA LEU A 1079 -1.48 9.54 -5.14
C LEU A 1079 -1.74 10.30 -3.84
N SER A 1080 -3.02 10.45 -3.49
CA SER A 1080 -3.42 11.11 -2.24
C SER A 1080 -2.84 10.40 -1.00
N MET A 1081 -2.55 11.17 0.06
CA MET A 1081 -1.99 10.65 1.32
C MET A 1081 -2.82 9.50 1.94
N TYR A 1082 -4.11 9.41 1.66
CA TYR A 1082 -4.98 8.33 2.16
C TYR A 1082 -4.84 7.01 1.38
N THR A 1083 -4.34 7.04 0.14
CA THR A 1083 -4.01 5.85 -0.67
C THR A 1083 -2.56 5.38 -0.49
N SER A 1084 -1.77 6.12 0.32
CA SER A 1084 -0.32 5.94 0.50
C SER A 1084 0.10 4.60 1.10
N TRP A 1085 -0.81 3.88 1.79
CA TRP A 1085 -0.50 2.60 2.42
C TRP A 1085 0.15 1.61 1.44
N LYS A 1086 -0.31 1.59 0.18
CA LYS A 1086 0.20 0.65 -0.84
C LYS A 1086 1.15 1.28 -1.84
N GLN A 1087 1.61 2.51 -1.64
CA GLN A 1087 2.46 3.21 -2.60
C GLN A 1087 3.70 2.38 -2.99
N GLY A 1088 4.33 1.67 -2.04
CA GLY A 1088 5.46 0.78 -2.34
C GLY A 1088 5.12 -0.39 -3.28
N GLN A 1089 4.02 -1.10 -3.02
CA GLN A 1089 3.60 -2.21 -3.90
C GLN A 1089 3.07 -1.71 -5.24
N VAL A 1090 2.38 -0.57 -5.25
CA VAL A 1090 1.89 0.06 -6.47
C VAL A 1090 3.05 0.56 -7.32
N LYS A 1091 4.09 1.13 -6.70
CA LYS A 1091 5.35 1.54 -7.35
C LYS A 1091 6.02 0.38 -8.05
N GLU A 1092 6.24 -0.74 -7.34
CA GLU A 1092 6.81 -1.95 -7.94
C GLU A 1092 5.97 -2.47 -9.10
N LYS A 1093 4.65 -2.56 -8.94
CA LYS A 1093 3.76 -3.04 -10.01
C LYS A 1093 3.74 -2.11 -11.22
N LEU A 1094 3.75 -0.80 -11.00
CA LEU A 1094 3.82 0.19 -12.06
C LEU A 1094 5.14 0.07 -12.83
N LYS A 1095 6.26 -0.06 -12.11
CA LYS A 1095 7.58 -0.32 -12.71
C LYS A 1095 7.58 -1.56 -13.58
N HIS A 1096 7.04 -2.68 -13.09
CA HIS A 1096 6.96 -3.93 -13.86
C HIS A 1096 6.04 -3.79 -15.09
N ALA A 1097 4.90 -3.12 -14.94
CA ALA A 1097 3.97 -2.88 -16.04
C ALA A 1097 4.58 -2.00 -17.13
N TYR A 1098 5.24 -0.91 -16.75
CA TYR A 1098 5.94 -0.04 -17.68
C TYR A 1098 7.16 -0.73 -18.33
N HIS A 1099 7.93 -1.50 -17.56
CA HIS A 1099 9.05 -2.28 -18.10
C HIS A 1099 8.56 -3.32 -19.14
N SER A 1100 7.43 -3.97 -18.86
CA SER A 1100 6.80 -4.90 -19.82
C SER A 1100 6.35 -4.18 -21.09
N LEU A 1101 5.72 -3.01 -20.95
CA LEU A 1101 5.34 -2.15 -22.07
C LEU A 1101 6.56 -1.73 -22.90
N LYS A 1102 7.61 -1.22 -22.24
CA LYS A 1102 8.87 -0.82 -22.90
C LYS A 1102 9.49 -1.99 -23.65
N LYS A 1103 9.47 -3.20 -23.07
CA LYS A 1103 9.98 -4.43 -23.69
C LYS A 1103 9.17 -4.86 -24.91
N GLU A 1104 7.84 -4.81 -24.83
CA GLU A 1104 6.94 -5.12 -25.96
C GLU A 1104 7.24 -4.21 -27.15
N PHE A 1105 7.29 -2.90 -26.93
CA PHE A 1105 7.55 -1.93 -27.99
C PHE A 1105 9.00 -1.96 -28.48
N LYS A 1106 9.97 -2.29 -27.61
CA LYS A 1106 11.35 -2.55 -28.03
C LYS A 1106 11.45 -3.78 -28.94
N HIS A 1107 10.76 -4.87 -28.63
CA HIS A 1107 10.70 -6.04 -29.51
C HIS A 1107 9.99 -5.72 -30.84
N ALA A 1108 8.90 -4.95 -30.80
CA ALA A 1108 8.22 -4.50 -32.01
C ALA A 1108 9.10 -3.56 -32.87
N PHE A 1109 9.97 -2.77 -32.24
CA PHE A 1109 10.97 -1.96 -32.92
C PHE A 1109 12.02 -2.84 -33.61
N GLU A 1110 12.57 -3.82 -32.88
CA GLU A 1110 13.64 -4.73 -33.32
C GLU A 1110 13.21 -5.69 -34.44
N ASN A 1111 11.91 -5.97 -34.57
CA ASN A 1111 11.36 -6.79 -35.65
C ASN A 1111 11.38 -6.04 -37.00
N LEU A 1112 12.28 -6.46 -37.90
CA LEU A 1112 12.45 -5.89 -39.25
C LEU A 1112 11.72 -6.70 -40.35
N GLY A 1113 11.00 -7.77 -40.01
CA GLY A 1113 10.33 -8.67 -40.97
C GLY A 1113 11.26 -9.72 -41.60
N GLN A 1114 10.66 -10.75 -42.21
CA GLN A 1114 11.36 -11.93 -42.74
C GLN A 1114 12.30 -11.63 -43.92
N ASP A 1115 12.01 -10.57 -44.70
CA ASP A 1115 12.81 -10.20 -45.88
C ASP A 1115 14.18 -9.55 -45.52
N MET A 1116 14.44 -9.31 -44.23
CA MET A 1116 15.56 -8.49 -43.74
C MET A 1116 16.51 -9.24 -42.79
N GLU A 1117 16.27 -10.53 -42.54
CA GLU A 1117 17.10 -11.35 -41.64
C GLU A 1117 18.50 -11.63 -42.20
N HIS A 1118 18.67 -11.57 -43.53
CA HIS A 1118 19.94 -11.85 -44.24
C HIS A 1118 20.90 -10.65 -44.36
N LEU A 1119 20.53 -9.46 -43.83
CA LEU A 1119 21.40 -8.28 -43.84
C LEU A 1119 22.54 -8.41 -42.82
N ASP A 1120 23.68 -7.81 -43.15
CA ASP A 1120 24.81 -7.66 -42.23
C ASP A 1120 24.43 -6.78 -41.02
N ILE A 1121 25.20 -6.88 -39.93
CA ILE A 1121 24.93 -6.20 -38.66
C ILE A 1121 24.94 -4.67 -38.85
N ASP A 1122 25.82 -4.15 -39.70
CA ASP A 1122 25.94 -2.73 -39.98
C ASP A 1122 24.75 -2.19 -40.80
N ASP A 1123 24.31 -2.93 -41.81
CA ASP A 1123 23.12 -2.60 -42.60
C ASP A 1123 21.84 -2.61 -41.74
N LYS A 1124 21.76 -3.55 -40.79
CA LYS A 1124 20.67 -3.60 -39.79
C LYS A 1124 20.71 -2.38 -38.88
N ASN A 1125 21.88 -1.99 -38.39
CA ASN A 1125 22.07 -0.82 -37.54
C ASN A 1125 21.62 0.47 -38.25
N ILE A 1126 21.95 0.67 -39.52
CA ILE A 1126 21.50 1.84 -40.31
C ILE A 1126 19.96 1.88 -40.41
N LYS A 1127 19.32 0.74 -40.68
CA LYS A 1127 17.85 0.66 -40.74
C LYS A 1127 17.20 0.92 -39.38
N TYR A 1128 17.79 0.43 -38.28
CA TYR A 1128 17.33 0.76 -36.94
C TYR A 1128 17.46 2.26 -36.64
N GLU A 1129 18.53 2.91 -37.06
CA GLU A 1129 18.68 4.36 -36.92
C GLU A 1129 17.63 5.15 -37.73
N GLN A 1130 17.33 4.73 -38.97
CA GLN A 1130 16.25 5.31 -39.78
C GLN A 1130 14.88 5.13 -39.11
N LYS A 1131 14.59 3.93 -38.58
CA LYS A 1131 13.35 3.64 -37.86
C LYS A 1131 13.24 4.45 -36.56
N ALA A 1132 14.34 4.60 -35.80
CA ALA A 1132 14.39 5.42 -34.59
C ALA A 1132 14.14 6.90 -34.89
N SER A 1133 14.74 7.41 -35.97
CA SER A 1133 14.48 8.78 -36.47
C SER A 1133 13.00 8.99 -36.79
N ALA A 1134 12.34 8.02 -37.46
CA ALA A 1134 10.91 8.08 -37.73
C ALA A 1134 10.07 8.11 -36.44
N TRP A 1135 10.43 7.31 -35.43
CA TRP A 1135 9.76 7.31 -34.10
C TRP A 1135 9.91 8.65 -33.37
N TYR A 1136 11.06 9.30 -33.49
CA TYR A 1136 11.28 10.65 -32.97
C TYR A 1136 10.43 11.68 -33.71
N GLN A 1137 10.39 11.65 -35.04
CA GLN A 1137 9.61 12.56 -35.88
C GLN A 1137 8.12 12.54 -35.57
N VAL A 1138 7.51 11.36 -35.47
CA VAL A 1138 6.07 11.24 -35.16
C VAL A 1138 5.72 11.71 -33.74
N THR A 1139 6.72 11.88 -32.88
CA THR A 1139 6.55 12.28 -31.48
C THR A 1139 6.82 13.77 -31.25
N TYR A 1140 7.86 14.33 -31.87
CA TYR A 1140 8.32 15.70 -31.64
C TYR A 1140 7.99 16.69 -32.75
N HIS A 1141 7.74 16.22 -33.98
CA HIS A 1141 7.51 17.15 -35.09
C HIS A 1141 6.16 17.88 -34.94
N PRO A 1142 6.11 19.23 -35.09
CA PRO A 1142 4.91 20.02 -34.78
C PRO A 1142 3.62 19.55 -35.47
N GLN A 1143 3.72 19.07 -36.71
CA GLN A 1143 2.57 18.54 -37.46
C GLN A 1143 1.94 17.32 -36.79
N TRP A 1144 2.76 16.40 -36.29
CA TRP A 1144 2.31 15.16 -35.66
C TRP A 1144 1.86 15.39 -34.21
N VAL A 1145 2.51 16.30 -33.48
CA VAL A 1145 2.07 16.73 -32.14
C VAL A 1145 0.66 17.33 -32.21
N LYS A 1146 0.42 18.25 -33.15
CA LYS A 1146 -0.91 18.83 -33.38
C LYS A 1146 -1.96 17.74 -33.69
N LYS A 1147 -1.64 16.83 -34.60
CA LYS A 1147 -2.50 15.69 -34.96
C LYS A 1147 -2.81 14.80 -33.75
N SER A 1148 -1.84 14.58 -32.86
CA SER A 1148 -2.03 13.79 -31.64
C SER A 1148 -2.96 14.45 -30.64
N LEU A 1149 -2.93 15.79 -30.51
CA LEU A 1149 -3.78 16.54 -29.59
C LEU A 1149 -5.22 16.63 -30.08
N GLU A 1150 -5.43 16.88 -31.37
CA GLU A 1150 -6.76 16.89 -32.01
C GLU A 1150 -7.51 15.55 -31.83
N MET A 1151 -6.78 14.43 -31.76
CA MET A 1151 -7.36 13.13 -31.45
C MET A 1151 -7.81 13.00 -29.98
N LYS A 1152 -7.13 13.65 -29.03
CA LYS A 1152 -7.42 13.58 -27.59
C LYS A 1152 -8.60 14.47 -27.18
N GLU A 1153 -8.71 15.67 -27.76
CA GLU A 1153 -9.82 16.60 -27.47
C GLU A 1153 -11.20 16.00 -27.80
N ARG A 1154 -11.27 15.11 -28.80
CA ARG A 1154 -12.51 14.39 -29.16
C ARG A 1154 -12.96 13.37 -28.11
N VAL A 1155 -12.07 12.98 -27.19
CA VAL A 1155 -12.31 11.95 -26.16
C VAL A 1155 -12.67 12.57 -24.80
N GLY A 1156 -12.45 13.88 -24.61
CA GLY A 1156 -12.83 14.62 -23.40
C GLY A 1156 -11.81 14.55 -22.24
N ASP A 1157 -10.56 14.19 -22.52
CA ASP A 1157 -9.45 14.18 -21.55
C ASP A 1157 -8.66 15.51 -21.58
N GLU A 1158 -8.07 15.91 -20.44
CA GLU A 1158 -7.10 17.02 -20.38
C GLU A 1158 -5.91 16.72 -21.31
N ALA A 1159 -5.69 17.57 -22.32
CA ALA A 1159 -4.80 17.29 -23.43
C ALA A 1159 -3.31 17.50 -23.04
N SER A 1160 -2.62 16.44 -22.62
CA SER A 1160 -1.17 16.43 -22.42
C SER A 1160 -0.42 15.74 -23.58
N VAL A 1161 0.74 16.28 -23.97
CA VAL A 1161 1.64 15.66 -24.97
C VAL A 1161 2.46 14.57 -24.28
N LEU A 1162 2.47 13.37 -24.88
CA LEU A 1162 3.23 12.19 -24.44
C LEU A 1162 4.49 12.03 -25.29
N LEU A 1163 5.66 11.94 -24.66
CA LEU A 1163 6.97 12.01 -25.34
C LEU A 1163 7.83 10.74 -25.18
N SER A 1164 7.49 9.84 -24.24
CA SER A 1164 8.34 8.68 -23.91
C SER A 1164 8.47 7.64 -25.04
N PHE A 1165 7.55 7.63 -26.01
CA PHE A 1165 7.58 6.70 -27.14
C PHE A 1165 8.88 6.78 -27.95
N ALA A 1166 9.35 8.00 -28.25
CA ALA A 1166 10.57 8.20 -29.03
C ALA A 1166 11.81 7.61 -28.35
N TRP A 1167 11.81 7.55 -27.02
CA TRP A 1167 12.96 7.14 -26.21
C TRP A 1167 12.97 5.65 -25.85
N ILE A 1168 12.06 4.85 -26.42
CA ILE A 1168 12.10 3.39 -26.30
C ILE A 1168 13.39 2.85 -26.94
N PRO A 1169 13.74 3.20 -28.20
CA PRO A 1169 15.03 2.88 -28.81
C PRO A 1169 16.11 3.95 -28.52
N ALA A 1170 16.24 4.42 -27.27
CA ALA A 1170 17.15 5.51 -26.91
C ALA A 1170 18.60 5.30 -27.36
N GLU A 1171 19.07 4.05 -27.38
CA GLU A 1171 20.40 3.64 -27.85
C GLU A 1171 20.70 4.19 -29.26
N TYR A 1172 19.76 4.02 -30.20
CA TYR A 1172 19.94 4.45 -31.59
C TYR A 1172 19.88 5.97 -31.71
N LEU A 1173 18.92 6.65 -31.06
CA LEU A 1173 18.85 8.12 -31.08
C LEU A 1173 20.11 8.79 -30.54
N VAL A 1174 20.70 8.19 -29.50
CA VAL A 1174 21.97 8.66 -28.90
C VAL A 1174 23.13 8.50 -29.89
N LYS A 1175 23.23 7.38 -30.62
CA LYS A 1175 24.23 7.22 -31.70
C LYS A 1175 24.10 8.29 -32.77
N ILE A 1176 22.87 8.56 -33.22
CA ILE A 1176 22.59 9.58 -34.24
C ILE A 1176 23.05 10.97 -33.77
N LYS A 1177 22.71 11.33 -32.52
CA LYS A 1177 23.09 12.63 -31.94
C LYS A 1177 24.60 12.78 -31.79
N ILE A 1178 25.30 11.73 -31.33
CA ILE A 1178 26.76 11.74 -31.19
C ILE A 1178 27.44 11.86 -32.57
N ARG A 1179 26.92 11.16 -33.60
CA ARG A 1179 27.44 11.24 -34.97
C ARG A 1179 27.32 12.64 -35.56
N SER A 1180 26.21 13.35 -35.32
CA SER A 1180 25.97 14.70 -35.85
C SER A 1180 26.76 15.78 -35.13
N HIS A 1181 26.97 15.65 -33.81
CA HIS A 1181 27.71 16.62 -33.01
C HIS A 1181 29.24 16.47 -33.10
N GLY A 1182 29.75 15.24 -33.26
CA GLY A 1182 31.18 14.94 -33.23
C GLY A 1182 31.83 15.09 -31.84
N ILE A 1183 33.07 14.60 -31.67
CA ILE A 1183 33.80 14.61 -30.37
C ILE A 1183 34.51 15.97 -30.10
N LYS A 1184 34.48 16.92 -31.04
CA LYS A 1184 35.33 18.12 -30.98
C LYS A 1184 34.96 19.01 -29.78
N GLY A 1185 35.81 19.00 -28.74
CA GLY A 1185 35.70 19.86 -27.56
C GLY A 1185 35.17 19.20 -26.29
N LEU A 1186 34.97 17.87 -26.27
CA LEU A 1186 34.58 17.15 -25.05
C LEU A 1186 35.78 17.01 -24.10
N ASP A 1187 35.58 17.37 -22.82
CA ASP A 1187 36.57 17.14 -21.77
C ASP A 1187 36.56 15.66 -21.38
N THR A 1188 37.64 14.96 -21.72
CA THR A 1188 37.74 13.51 -21.55
C THR A 1188 37.89 13.05 -20.10
N ARG A 1189 38.03 14.00 -19.17
CA ARG A 1189 38.08 13.72 -17.73
C ARG A 1189 36.71 13.60 -17.09
N LYS A 1190 35.64 13.99 -17.79
CA LYS A 1190 34.28 14.01 -17.23
C LYS A 1190 33.54 12.68 -17.45
N PRO A 1191 32.97 12.05 -16.40
CA PRO A 1191 32.23 10.79 -16.53
C PRO A 1191 31.06 10.81 -17.53
N ILE A 1192 30.38 11.95 -17.67
CA ILE A 1192 29.27 12.13 -18.62
C ILE A 1192 29.69 11.90 -20.08
N ASN A 1193 30.95 12.18 -20.42
CA ASN A 1193 31.48 12.09 -21.78
C ASN A 1193 32.01 10.69 -22.13
N TYR A 1194 32.20 9.81 -21.14
CA TYR A 1194 32.76 8.47 -21.33
C TYR A 1194 31.94 7.64 -22.34
N LEU A 1195 30.61 7.77 -22.35
CA LEU A 1195 29.78 7.08 -23.33
C LEU A 1195 30.01 7.61 -24.75
N ALA A 1196 30.13 8.93 -24.92
CA ALA A 1196 30.41 9.51 -26.22
C ALA A 1196 31.79 9.09 -26.75
N GLU A 1197 32.79 9.01 -25.87
CA GLU A 1197 34.11 8.48 -26.21
C GLU A 1197 34.10 7.00 -26.57
N TYR A 1198 33.32 6.20 -25.84
CA TYR A 1198 33.18 4.78 -26.11
C TYR A 1198 32.53 4.54 -27.49
N LEU A 1199 31.53 5.33 -27.83
CA LEU A 1199 30.73 5.16 -29.04
C LEU A 1199 31.38 5.77 -30.28
N ALA A 1200 31.99 6.94 -30.19
CA ALA A 1200 32.44 7.68 -31.36
C ALA A 1200 33.54 7.04 -32.24
N PRO A 1201 34.45 6.15 -31.75
CA PRO A 1201 35.33 5.38 -32.64
C PRO A 1201 34.66 4.13 -33.23
N ARG A 1202 33.44 3.79 -32.78
CA ARG A 1202 32.66 2.59 -33.17
C ARG A 1202 31.39 2.94 -33.97
N ILE A 1203 31.18 4.22 -34.27
CA ILE A 1203 30.08 4.79 -35.08
C ILE A 1203 30.70 5.37 -36.34
#